data_AF-A0A8T2YM45-F1
#
_entry.id   AF-A0A8T2YM45-F1
#
_cell.length_a   1.000
_cell.length_b   1.000
_cell.length_c   1.000
_cell.angle_alpha   90.00
_cell.angle_beta   90.00
_cell.angle_gamma   90.00
#
_symmetry.space_group_name_H-M   'P 1'
#
loop_
_entity.id
_entity.type
_entity.pdbx_description
1 polymer ?
#
loop_
_entity_poly.entity_id
_entity_poly.type
_entity_poly.pdbx_seq_one_letter_code
_entity_poly.pdbx_strand_id
1 'polypeptide(L)'
;MDEIFHIPQAQQYCKGNFASWDPMITTPPGLYYLSLAHVASLFPGMFFIRGVSLFSELCSTPILRSVNGVLAILCSVIVYEIITLLRPNIDERKATIFAVVLALYPLHWFFTFLYYTDVASLTTVLAMYLACLKKKYHLSALLGAYAVFIRQTNIVWMLFVACTGVMDITLTHQRESVKLDNSNTTGNKTGHSVPNNHIIVGSNMRRRKPNSAVDNSKSSMTSTLTYSTSHSSGFLDEIKAICLTSWNMKSKLLFSFSPFFIVLVAFVAFVRWNGSVVLGAKEAHAVSPHLAQLMYFSLVSSLALAPLHFSLDQALHLFGSFWKKRPLGFCQWIVALTAGFLSVHSYSIAHAYLLADNRHYTFYLWRKVIQSHQSTKYFLVPLYVYSWFSIFRVLAAVLVPAPLIEFRYYTIPFYFLMLHSHTVDFQSLVLIGLGYVVISPGRRKASEMANVNPNLRLRGLFLWWRKWGKKDWAIAAVGFSIIVFILTYLSRPLPLPLDPAATTSTTDNLVGLTLLHNTRDRGACILFFSFLSLLFDSIRSDLIQSNDICLFDSFVIAVCLDGSLPGYHFRKGFGSGSNSWILHIEGGGWCNTIASCLQRKSTALGSSSYMDHQVPFSGILSHQSSQNPDFFNWNKVKIRYCDGASFAGHSQYEFKNGTKLLFRGHLIWEALMDELLSIGLSNAKQALLSGCSAGGLATLIHCDDFRELLPKDATVKCLADAGFFLDEKDVLGNNTMGSFYQDVTQLQGVVKSLRKNCITRMDPYKCLFPEEIIKETRTPIFLVNPAYDFWQIQHILVPDASDPQGYWKRCRMNLRYCNPSQMEILQGFRSSMLKALSDFQQKKEGGLFINSCFSHCQTWMAETWHSSTSPRINDKTIAESVGDWYFNRNIVKQIDCPYPCNPTCYNMDFS
;
A
#
# COMPACT_ATOMS: atom_id res chain seq x y z
N MET A 1 13.74 28.95 -28.29
CA MET A 1 14.52 28.00 -27.46
C MET A 1 15.93 28.52 -27.28
N ASP A 2 16.39 28.63 -26.04
CA ASP A 2 17.61 29.38 -25.69
C ASP A 2 18.92 28.60 -25.96
N GLU A 3 18.84 27.45 -26.65
CA GLU A 3 20.00 26.66 -27.09
C GLU A 3 20.99 27.54 -27.90
N ILE A 4 20.48 28.51 -28.66
CA ILE A 4 21.29 29.48 -29.41
C ILE A 4 22.21 30.33 -28.52
N PHE A 5 21.85 30.54 -27.26
CA PHE A 5 22.67 31.25 -26.27
C PHE A 5 23.54 30.27 -25.46
N HIS A 6 23.03 29.08 -25.15
CA HIS A 6 23.77 28.06 -24.38
C HIS A 6 24.98 27.48 -25.12
N ILE A 7 24.89 27.22 -26.43
CA ILE A 7 26.00 26.63 -27.21
C ILE A 7 27.22 27.57 -27.25
N PRO A 8 27.10 28.84 -27.67
CA PRO A 8 28.23 29.77 -27.67
C PRO A 8 28.82 29.97 -26.27
N GLN A 9 27.98 30.05 -25.24
CA GLN A 9 28.43 30.20 -23.87
C GLN A 9 29.25 29.00 -23.38
N ALA A 10 28.82 27.77 -23.67
CA ALA A 10 29.58 26.56 -23.36
C ALA A 10 30.92 26.52 -24.10
N GLN A 11 30.96 26.96 -25.36
CA GLN A 11 32.19 27.05 -26.14
C GLN A 11 33.19 28.06 -25.56
N GLN A 12 32.73 29.17 -24.97
CA GLN A 12 33.62 30.09 -24.25
C GLN A 12 34.25 29.43 -23.03
N TYR A 13 33.48 28.64 -22.27
CA TYR A 13 34.01 27.89 -21.13
C TYR A 13 35.03 26.81 -21.57
N CYS A 14 34.79 26.16 -22.71
CA CYS A 14 35.77 25.23 -23.30
C CYS A 14 37.07 25.91 -23.75
N LYS A 15 37.01 27.20 -24.10
CA LYS A 15 38.19 28.03 -24.39
C LYS A 15 38.90 28.53 -23.12
N GLY A 16 38.45 28.10 -21.92
CA GLY A 16 38.97 28.59 -20.64
C GLY A 16 38.51 29.99 -20.26
N ASN A 17 37.59 30.60 -21.02
CA ASN A 17 37.05 31.92 -20.75
C ASN A 17 35.83 31.83 -19.82
N PHE A 18 36.10 31.67 -18.51
CA PHE A 18 35.07 31.57 -17.47
C PHE A 18 34.47 32.93 -17.06
N ALA A 19 35.07 34.04 -17.50
CA ALA A 19 34.60 35.39 -17.15
C ALA A 19 33.53 35.92 -18.12
N SER A 20 33.40 35.33 -19.31
CA SER A 20 32.37 35.69 -20.29
C SER A 20 31.00 35.17 -19.86
N TRP A 21 29.98 36.02 -19.87
CA TRP A 21 28.59 35.64 -19.58
C TRP A 21 27.60 36.34 -20.51
N ASP A 22 26.75 35.59 -21.20
CA ASP A 22 25.66 36.14 -22.01
C ASP A 22 24.50 36.59 -21.10
N PRO A 23 24.10 37.88 -21.15
CA PRO A 23 23.05 38.43 -20.28
C PRO A 23 21.64 37.87 -20.53
N MET A 24 21.41 37.18 -21.66
CA MET A 24 20.13 36.52 -21.96
C MET A 24 19.98 35.17 -21.24
N ILE A 25 21.06 34.63 -20.65
CA ILE A 25 21.04 33.33 -19.98
C ILE A 25 20.52 33.49 -18.54
N THR A 26 19.43 32.81 -18.25
CA THR A 26 18.69 32.96 -16.98
C THR A 26 19.12 31.95 -15.91
N THR A 27 19.80 30.86 -16.31
CA THR A 27 20.25 29.77 -15.43
C THR A 27 21.74 29.88 -15.08
N PRO A 28 22.20 29.36 -13.93
CA PRO A 28 23.62 29.36 -13.60
C PRO A 28 24.44 28.36 -14.46
N PRO A 29 25.79 28.43 -14.43
CA PRO A 29 26.67 27.69 -15.34
C PRO A 29 26.75 26.17 -15.13
N GLY A 30 25.88 25.55 -14.33
CA GLY A 30 25.99 24.13 -13.97
C GLY A 30 26.09 23.18 -15.17
N LEU A 31 25.29 23.42 -16.22
CA LEU A 31 25.34 22.61 -17.45
C LEU A 31 26.68 22.72 -18.19
N TYR A 32 27.34 23.88 -18.14
CA TYR A 32 28.61 24.09 -18.83
C TYR A 32 29.74 23.32 -18.14
N TYR A 33 29.76 23.30 -16.81
CA TYR A 33 30.71 22.47 -16.06
C TYR A 33 30.48 20.97 -16.29
N LEU A 34 29.23 20.50 -16.37
CA LEU A 34 28.94 19.12 -16.81
C LEU A 34 29.53 18.83 -18.18
N SER A 35 29.43 19.80 -19.10
CA SER A 35 29.89 19.64 -20.47
C SER A 35 31.42 19.58 -20.54
N LEU A 36 32.13 20.39 -19.75
CA LEU A 36 33.58 20.31 -19.62
C LEU A 36 34.03 18.95 -19.07
N ALA A 37 33.35 18.44 -18.04
CA ALA A 37 33.63 17.12 -17.47
C ALA A 37 33.38 16.00 -18.48
N HIS A 38 32.29 16.09 -19.24
CA HIS A 38 31.95 15.15 -20.30
C HIS A 38 33.01 15.15 -21.41
N VAL A 39 33.40 16.32 -21.91
CA VAL A 39 34.45 16.45 -22.93
C VAL A 39 35.79 15.93 -22.42
N ALA A 40 36.16 16.22 -21.16
CA ALA A 40 37.37 15.69 -20.54
C ALA A 40 37.35 14.16 -20.44
N SER A 41 36.19 13.56 -20.17
CA SER A 41 36.03 12.10 -20.09
C SER A 41 36.18 11.39 -21.44
N LEU A 42 35.79 12.06 -22.54
CA LEU A 42 35.90 11.52 -23.91
C LEU A 42 37.34 11.59 -24.45
N PHE A 43 38.14 12.54 -23.97
CA PHE A 43 39.50 12.79 -24.47
C PHE A 43 40.54 12.89 -23.33
N PRO A 44 40.75 11.82 -22.54
CA PRO A 44 41.60 11.85 -21.35
C PRO A 44 43.08 12.20 -21.66
N GLY A 45 43.58 11.84 -22.84
CA GLY A 45 44.97 12.11 -23.26
C GLY A 45 45.27 13.59 -23.59
N MET A 46 44.26 14.40 -23.92
CA MET A 46 44.44 15.82 -24.23
C MET A 46 44.34 16.74 -23.02
N PHE A 47 43.81 16.25 -21.89
CA PHE A 47 43.73 17.03 -20.65
C PHE A 47 45.11 17.28 -20.02
N PHE A 48 46.07 16.38 -20.29
CA PHE A 48 47.46 16.48 -19.81
C PHE A 48 48.36 17.36 -20.70
N ILE A 49 47.97 17.62 -21.96
CA ILE A 49 48.73 18.44 -22.89
C ILE A 49 48.13 19.85 -22.86
N ARG A 50 48.73 20.76 -22.07
CA ARG A 50 48.32 22.17 -21.95
C ARG A 50 48.30 22.86 -23.32
N GLY A 51 47.14 22.93 -23.96
CA GLY A 51 46.90 23.71 -25.17
C GLY A 51 45.45 24.20 -25.23
N VAL A 52 45.19 25.40 -24.70
CA VAL A 52 43.85 26.03 -24.61
C VAL A 52 43.18 26.17 -25.99
N SER A 53 43.97 26.22 -27.08
CA SER A 53 43.48 26.34 -28.46
C SER A 53 42.87 25.06 -29.03
N LEU A 54 43.28 23.87 -28.60
CA LEU A 54 42.76 22.58 -29.10
C LEU A 54 41.45 22.16 -28.41
N PHE A 55 41.23 22.59 -27.16
CA PHE A 55 40.00 22.28 -26.41
C PHE A 55 38.75 22.96 -27.00
N SER A 56 38.94 24.06 -27.74
CA SER A 56 37.90 24.79 -28.48
C SER A 56 37.22 23.95 -29.56
N GLU A 57 37.99 23.14 -30.31
CA GLU A 57 37.45 22.32 -31.41
C GLU A 57 36.65 21.10 -30.91
N LEU A 58 36.90 20.68 -29.67
CA LEU A 58 36.24 19.53 -29.02
C LEU A 58 34.84 19.86 -28.50
N CYS A 59 34.49 21.13 -28.33
CA CYS A 59 33.15 21.57 -27.91
C CYS A 59 32.26 21.93 -29.10
N SER A 60 32.25 21.05 -30.11
CA SER A 60 31.32 21.15 -31.24
C SER A 60 29.87 20.95 -30.76
N THR A 61 28.91 21.51 -31.50
CA THR A 61 27.47 21.39 -31.18
C THR A 61 27.01 19.94 -30.99
N PRO A 62 27.43 18.95 -31.80
CA PRO A 62 27.07 17.54 -31.57
C PRO A 62 27.59 16.98 -30.24
N ILE A 63 28.83 17.33 -29.85
CA ILE A 63 29.44 16.86 -28.60
C ILE A 63 28.73 17.48 -27.41
N LEU A 64 28.40 18.78 -27.46
CA LEU A 64 27.62 19.44 -26.42
C LEU A 64 26.22 18.80 -26.31
N ARG A 65 25.52 18.57 -27.42
CA ARG A 65 24.22 17.86 -27.40
C ARG A 65 24.32 16.44 -26.84
N SER A 66 25.44 15.74 -27.05
CA SER A 66 25.64 14.40 -26.51
C SER A 66 25.64 14.34 -24.97
N VAL A 67 25.94 15.46 -24.29
CA VAL A 67 25.84 15.58 -22.82
C VAL A 67 24.43 15.23 -22.35
N ASN A 68 23.39 15.77 -23.00
CA ASN A 68 22.01 15.46 -22.66
C ASN A 68 21.62 14.03 -23.03
N GLY A 69 22.18 13.48 -24.11
CA GLY A 69 22.03 12.06 -24.45
C GLY A 69 22.52 11.13 -23.34
N VAL A 70 23.73 11.37 -22.82
CA VAL A 70 24.30 10.60 -21.71
C VAL A 70 23.49 10.79 -20.42
N LEU A 71 23.10 12.03 -20.10
CA LEU A 71 22.30 12.33 -18.92
C LEU A 71 20.90 11.71 -18.97
N ALA A 72 20.31 11.50 -20.15
CA ALA A 72 19.04 10.80 -20.31
C ALA A 72 19.16 9.29 -20.05
N ILE A 73 20.26 8.66 -20.48
CA ILE A 73 20.56 7.25 -20.14
C ILE A 73 20.74 7.13 -18.62
N LEU A 74 21.53 8.03 -18.03
CA LEU A 74 21.76 8.04 -16.58
C LEU A 74 20.45 8.29 -15.81
N CYS A 75 19.58 9.18 -16.30
CA CYS A 75 18.24 9.39 -15.75
C CYS A 75 17.42 8.10 -15.73
N SER A 76 17.46 7.31 -16.81
CA SER A 76 16.71 6.05 -16.91
C SER A 76 17.19 5.01 -15.90
N VAL A 77 18.51 4.92 -15.69
CA VAL A 77 19.11 4.06 -14.66
C VAL A 77 18.70 4.50 -13.25
N ILE A 78 18.74 5.81 -12.97
CA ILE A 78 18.30 6.35 -11.68
C ILE A 78 16.81 6.06 -11.46
N VAL A 79 15.96 6.22 -12.47
CA VAL A 79 14.53 5.93 -12.38
C VAL A 79 14.31 4.45 -12.05
N TYR A 80 15.01 3.53 -12.72
CA TYR A 80 14.96 2.10 -12.40
C TYR A 80 15.33 1.82 -10.94
N GLU A 81 16.44 2.38 -10.46
CA GLU A 81 16.90 2.25 -9.06
C GLU A 81 15.90 2.82 -8.05
N ILE A 82 15.26 3.96 -8.35
CA ILE A 82 14.23 4.53 -7.47
C ILE A 82 13.02 3.60 -7.43
N ILE A 83 12.58 3.06 -8.57
CA ILE A 83 11.42 2.16 -8.63
C ILE A 83 11.68 0.88 -7.84
N THR A 84 12.85 0.26 -7.97
CA THR A 84 13.19 -0.96 -7.23
C THR A 84 13.31 -0.71 -5.72
N LEU A 85 13.77 0.47 -5.30
CA LEU A 85 13.79 0.87 -3.89
C LEU A 85 12.41 1.16 -3.32
N LEU A 86 11.56 1.86 -4.09
CA LEU A 86 10.19 2.17 -3.66
C LEU A 86 9.30 0.93 -3.72
N ARG A 87 9.59 -0.04 -4.59
CA ARG A 87 8.77 -1.24 -4.85
C ARG A 87 9.65 -2.51 -4.91
N PRO A 88 10.10 -3.06 -3.77
CA PRO A 88 11.04 -4.19 -3.75
C PRO A 88 10.50 -5.49 -4.36
N ASN A 89 9.18 -5.64 -4.51
CA ASN A 89 8.53 -6.84 -5.06
C ASN A 89 8.04 -6.68 -6.52
N ILE A 90 8.43 -5.60 -7.22
CA ILE A 90 8.03 -5.39 -8.61
C ILE A 90 8.78 -6.36 -9.53
N ASP A 91 8.07 -6.97 -10.49
CA ASP A 91 8.72 -7.75 -11.54
C ASP A 91 9.73 -6.88 -12.30
N GLU A 92 10.93 -7.42 -12.46
CA GLU A 92 12.05 -6.80 -13.13
C GLU A 92 11.70 -6.31 -14.54
N ARG A 93 10.88 -7.06 -15.28
CA ARG A 93 10.42 -6.65 -16.61
C ARG A 93 9.52 -5.41 -16.54
N LYS A 94 8.64 -5.35 -15.54
CA LYS A 94 7.74 -4.21 -15.32
C LYS A 94 8.53 -2.95 -14.92
N ALA A 95 9.53 -3.08 -14.04
CA ALA A 95 10.40 -1.96 -13.66
C ALA A 95 11.16 -1.39 -14.87
N THR A 96 11.73 -2.25 -15.72
CA THR A 96 12.42 -1.82 -16.94
C THR A 96 11.48 -1.10 -17.91
N ILE A 97 10.28 -1.65 -18.15
CA ILE A 97 9.29 -1.01 -19.04
C ILE A 97 8.87 0.35 -18.48
N PHE A 98 8.69 0.47 -17.16
CA PHE A 98 8.36 1.73 -16.53
C PHE A 98 9.45 2.80 -16.75
N ALA A 99 10.72 2.43 -16.57
CA ALA A 99 11.85 3.32 -16.85
C ALA A 99 11.90 3.72 -18.34
N VAL A 100 11.65 2.78 -19.26
CA VAL A 100 11.60 3.05 -20.71
C VAL A 100 10.45 3.97 -21.08
N VAL A 101 9.24 3.77 -20.54
CA VAL A 101 8.09 4.63 -20.80
C VAL A 101 8.35 6.05 -20.32
N LEU A 102 8.98 6.23 -19.16
CA LEU A 102 9.41 7.55 -18.69
C LEU A 102 10.50 8.15 -19.58
N ALA A 103 11.49 7.38 -20.04
CA ALA A 103 12.50 7.86 -20.98
C ALA A 103 11.89 8.34 -22.32
N LEU A 104 10.79 7.71 -22.75
CA LEU A 104 10.02 8.09 -23.94
C LEU A 104 9.02 9.22 -23.71
N TYR A 105 8.92 9.77 -22.49
CA TYR A 105 8.02 10.89 -22.21
C TYR A 105 8.28 12.05 -23.18
N PRO A 106 7.28 12.52 -23.96
CA PRO A 106 7.54 13.36 -25.14
C PRO A 106 8.34 14.63 -24.88
N LEU A 107 8.18 15.27 -23.72
CA LEU A 107 8.98 16.43 -23.35
C LEU A 107 10.42 16.04 -23.02
N HIS A 108 10.62 15.02 -22.18
CA HIS A 108 11.96 14.54 -21.84
C HIS A 108 12.72 14.09 -23.10
N TRP A 109 12.06 13.29 -23.94
CA TRP A 109 12.58 12.82 -25.21
C TRP A 109 13.03 13.96 -26.13
N PHE A 110 12.21 15.01 -26.25
CA PHE A 110 12.55 16.19 -27.06
C PHE A 110 13.81 16.91 -26.56
N PHE A 111 13.94 17.09 -25.23
CA PHE A 111 15.09 17.78 -24.63
C PHE A 111 16.38 16.95 -24.62
N THR A 112 16.31 15.63 -24.82
CA THR A 112 17.48 14.76 -24.97
C THR A 112 18.36 15.15 -26.16
N PHE A 113 17.78 15.70 -27.23
CA PHE A 113 18.51 16.06 -28.46
C PHE A 113 18.94 17.53 -28.55
N LEU A 114 18.51 18.37 -27.60
CA LEU A 114 18.87 19.78 -27.54
C LEU A 114 19.88 20.00 -26.42
N TYR A 115 20.84 20.90 -26.63
CA TYR A 115 21.76 21.30 -25.56
C TYR A 115 21.07 22.32 -24.65
N TYR A 116 20.46 21.81 -23.59
CA TYR A 116 19.60 22.59 -22.71
C TYR A 116 19.53 22.04 -21.28
N THR A 117 19.10 22.86 -20.31
CA THR A 117 19.20 22.53 -18.87
C THR A 117 18.18 21.53 -18.33
N ASP A 118 17.12 21.19 -19.08
CA ASP A 118 16.00 20.35 -18.61
C ASP A 118 16.42 18.92 -18.23
N VAL A 119 17.16 18.22 -19.09
CA VAL A 119 17.58 16.82 -18.83
C VAL A 119 18.52 16.76 -17.64
N ALA A 120 19.56 17.61 -17.63
CA ALA A 120 20.50 17.70 -16.50
C ALA A 120 19.78 18.00 -15.18
N SER A 121 18.82 18.93 -15.20
CA SER A 121 18.02 19.29 -14.04
C SER A 121 17.22 18.10 -13.50
N LEU A 122 16.49 17.37 -14.35
CA LEU A 122 15.72 16.19 -13.94
C LEU A 122 16.63 15.10 -13.37
N THR A 123 17.71 14.76 -14.09
CA THR A 123 18.65 13.72 -13.69
C THR A 123 19.26 14.00 -12.32
N THR A 124 19.72 15.23 -12.07
CA THR A 124 20.33 15.60 -10.78
C THR A 124 19.29 15.67 -9.64
N VAL A 125 18.06 16.13 -9.90
CA VAL A 125 16.98 16.11 -8.89
C VAL A 125 16.61 14.67 -8.49
N LEU A 126 16.50 13.76 -9.46
CA LEU A 126 16.24 12.35 -9.17
C LEU A 126 17.44 11.69 -8.47
N ALA A 127 18.68 12.06 -8.82
CA ALA A 127 19.88 11.60 -8.12
C ALA A 127 19.89 12.05 -6.64
N MET A 128 19.55 13.32 -6.39
CA MET A 128 19.36 13.86 -5.03
C MET A 128 18.31 13.04 -4.27
N TYR A 129 17.18 12.75 -4.90
CA TYR A 129 16.11 11.95 -4.28
C TYR A 129 16.56 10.52 -3.97
N LEU A 130 17.20 9.84 -4.93
CA LEU A 130 17.78 8.50 -4.75
C LEU A 130 18.80 8.45 -3.60
N ALA A 131 19.67 9.46 -3.49
CA ALA A 131 20.64 9.57 -2.40
C ALA A 131 19.94 9.77 -1.04
N CYS A 132 18.84 10.52 -1.00
CA CYS A 132 18.02 10.69 0.20
C CYS A 132 17.36 9.36 0.62
N LEU A 133 16.76 8.63 -0.33
CA LEU A 133 16.18 7.30 -0.08
C LEU A 133 17.22 6.29 0.43
N LYS A 134 18.46 6.34 -0.09
CA LYS A 134 19.59 5.52 0.40
C LYS A 134 20.19 6.05 1.73
N LYS A 135 19.54 7.01 2.40
CA LYS A 135 19.94 7.64 3.68
C LYS A 135 21.30 8.36 3.63
N LYS A 136 21.76 8.76 2.44
CA LYS A 136 23.01 9.52 2.22
C LYS A 136 22.73 11.02 2.12
N TYR A 137 22.31 11.64 3.23
CA TYR A 137 21.82 13.03 3.24
C TYR A 137 22.85 14.07 2.79
N HIS A 138 24.13 13.92 3.14
CA HIS A 138 25.18 14.83 2.69
C HIS A 138 25.38 14.78 1.16
N LEU A 139 25.42 13.57 0.59
CA LEU A 139 25.50 13.38 -0.86
C LEU A 139 24.24 13.93 -1.55
N SER A 140 23.07 13.70 -0.95
CA SER A 140 21.80 14.24 -1.44
C SER A 140 21.82 15.77 -1.49
N ALA A 141 22.32 16.45 -0.45
CA ALA A 141 22.44 17.89 -0.43
C ALA A 141 23.47 18.44 -1.43
N LEU A 142 24.60 17.75 -1.64
CA LEU A 142 25.58 18.13 -2.67
C LEU A 142 24.97 18.03 -4.08
N LEU A 143 24.25 16.94 -4.36
CA LEU A 143 23.50 16.79 -5.61
C LEU A 143 22.40 17.85 -5.73
N GLY A 144 21.71 18.19 -4.63
CA GLY A 144 20.74 19.28 -4.58
C GLY A 144 21.35 20.64 -4.87
N ALA A 145 22.50 20.96 -4.29
CA ALA A 145 23.24 22.19 -4.57
C ALA A 145 23.61 22.28 -6.05
N TYR A 146 24.05 21.15 -6.62
CA TYR A 146 24.34 21.06 -8.03
C TYR A 146 23.09 21.21 -8.91
N ALA A 147 21.95 20.64 -8.50
CA ALA A 147 20.68 20.81 -9.18
C ALA A 147 20.25 22.29 -9.18
N VAL A 148 20.43 23.01 -8.07
CA VAL A 148 20.20 24.48 -7.98
C VAL A 148 21.16 25.25 -8.90
N PHE A 149 22.41 24.80 -9.02
CA PHE A 149 23.40 25.40 -9.89
C PHE A 149 23.16 25.13 -11.39
N ILE A 150 22.46 24.06 -11.73
CA ILE A 150 21.94 23.84 -13.09
C ILE A 150 20.71 24.73 -13.32
N ARG A 151 19.81 24.79 -12.33
CA ARG A 151 18.57 25.57 -12.35
C ARG A 151 18.15 26.00 -10.94
N GLN A 152 18.07 27.30 -10.73
CA GLN A 152 17.65 27.94 -9.49
C GLN A 152 16.29 27.44 -8.95
N THR A 153 15.35 27.12 -9.84
CA THR A 153 14.00 26.64 -9.47
C THR A 153 14.02 25.28 -8.77
N ASN A 154 15.12 24.53 -8.87
CA ASN A 154 15.28 23.25 -8.20
C ASN A 154 15.41 23.37 -6.67
N ILE A 155 15.55 24.59 -6.14
CA ILE A 155 15.52 24.82 -4.69
C ILE A 155 14.23 24.28 -4.06
N VAL A 156 13.12 24.32 -4.80
CA VAL A 156 11.83 23.81 -4.35
C VAL A 156 11.83 22.28 -4.23
N TRP A 157 12.45 21.57 -5.18
CA TRP A 157 12.61 20.12 -5.11
C TRP A 157 13.58 19.69 -4.03
N MET A 158 14.61 20.49 -3.77
CA MET A 158 15.52 20.26 -2.65
C MET A 158 14.79 20.34 -1.30
N LEU A 159 13.94 21.36 -1.11
CA LEU A 159 13.11 21.48 0.09
C LEU A 159 12.15 20.28 0.22
N PHE A 160 11.50 19.90 -0.89
CA PHE A 160 10.64 18.71 -0.93
C PHE A 160 11.39 17.45 -0.47
N VAL A 161 12.56 17.17 -1.04
CA VAL A 161 13.36 15.98 -0.67
C VAL A 161 13.85 16.06 0.77
N ALA A 162 14.30 17.23 1.25
CA ALA A 162 14.69 17.42 2.63
C ALA A 162 13.53 17.14 3.60
N CYS A 163 12.33 17.64 3.31
CA CYS A 163 11.13 17.34 4.09
C CYS A 163 10.82 15.84 4.12
N THR A 164 10.86 15.15 2.97
CA THR A 164 10.63 13.69 2.93
C THR A 164 11.64 12.93 3.77
N GLY A 165 12.92 13.32 3.77
CA GLY A 165 13.95 12.71 4.60
C GLY A 165 13.77 12.99 6.10
N VAL A 166 13.40 14.22 6.48
CA VAL A 166 13.12 14.56 7.89
C VAL A 166 11.94 13.74 8.43
N MET A 167 10.92 13.54 7.60
CA MET A 167 9.78 12.69 7.94
C MET A 167 10.21 11.23 8.15
N ASP A 168 11.01 10.65 7.25
CA ASP A 168 11.52 9.27 7.39
C ASP A 168 12.30 9.08 8.71
N ILE A 169 13.19 10.01 9.05
CA ILE A 169 13.96 9.95 10.31
C ILE A 169 13.05 10.09 11.53
N THR A 170 12.11 11.04 11.51
CA THR A 170 11.24 11.32 12.65
C THR A 170 10.31 10.12 12.92
N LEU A 171 9.74 9.52 11.88
CA LEU A 171 8.91 8.33 11.98
C LEU A 171 9.71 7.10 12.44
N THR A 172 10.93 6.92 11.92
CA THR A 172 11.83 5.85 12.38
C THR A 172 12.16 5.99 13.86
N HIS A 173 12.40 7.23 14.33
CA HIS A 173 12.71 7.48 15.73
C HIS A 173 11.50 7.30 16.65
N GLN A 174 10.28 7.69 16.26
CA GLN A 174 9.08 7.37 17.05
C GLN A 174 8.93 5.86 17.25
N ARG A 175 9.24 5.07 16.22
CA ARG A 175 9.27 3.60 16.31
C ARG A 175 10.36 3.10 17.26
N GLU A 176 11.49 3.79 17.37
CA GLU A 176 12.60 3.44 18.27
C GLU A 176 12.38 3.91 19.72
N SER A 177 11.81 5.10 19.94
CA SER A 177 11.51 5.62 21.29
C SER A 177 10.40 4.83 21.96
N VAL A 178 9.38 4.42 21.21
CA VAL A 178 8.35 3.48 21.70
C VAL A 178 8.96 2.13 22.08
N LYS A 179 10.04 1.68 21.41
CA LYS A 179 10.77 0.46 21.83
C LYS A 179 11.57 0.66 23.13
N LEU A 180 12.14 1.84 23.36
CA LEU A 180 12.99 2.12 24.53
C LEU A 180 12.18 2.33 25.82
N ASP A 181 11.03 3.00 25.75
CA ASP A 181 10.14 3.17 26.92
C ASP A 181 9.53 1.84 27.38
N ASN A 182 9.24 0.92 26.46
CA ASN A 182 8.79 -0.43 26.80
C ASN A 182 9.89 -1.29 27.44
N SER A 183 11.17 -1.00 27.16
CA SER A 183 12.33 -1.66 27.80
C SER A 183 12.62 -1.11 29.20
N ASN A 184 12.40 0.18 29.44
CA ASN A 184 12.62 0.77 30.77
C ASN A 184 11.49 0.45 31.74
N THR A 185 10.27 0.21 31.24
CA THR A 185 9.12 -0.19 32.07
C THR A 185 9.23 -1.65 32.54
N THR A 186 10.06 -2.47 31.88
CA THR A 186 10.37 -3.86 32.28
C THR A 186 11.60 -3.98 33.18
N GLY A 187 12.38 -2.91 33.36
CA GLY A 187 13.63 -2.89 34.13
C GLY A 187 13.51 -2.53 35.62
N ASN A 188 12.33 -2.20 36.14
CA ASN A 188 12.17 -1.66 37.50
C ASN A 188 11.35 -2.53 38.47
N LYS A 189 11.40 -3.86 38.31
CA LYS A 189 10.93 -4.81 39.34
C LYS A 189 11.75 -6.10 39.39
N THR A 190 12.98 -6.05 39.90
CA THR A 190 13.60 -7.20 40.58
C THR A 190 14.67 -6.72 41.55
N GLY A 191 14.27 -6.50 42.80
CA GLY A 191 15.18 -6.36 43.94
C GLY A 191 14.72 -7.27 45.06
N HIS A 192 14.92 -8.59 44.90
CA HIS A 192 14.94 -9.54 46.02
C HIS A 192 15.83 -10.73 45.66
N SER A 193 16.99 -10.79 46.31
CA SER A 193 17.88 -11.94 46.36
C SER A 193 17.37 -12.97 47.38
N VAL A 194 17.50 -14.26 47.05
CA VAL A 194 17.30 -15.42 47.92
C VAL A 194 18.68 -15.85 48.49
N PRO A 195 18.79 -16.30 49.76
CA PRO A 195 20.07 -16.37 50.48
C PRO A 195 20.72 -17.76 50.44
N ASN A 196 22.04 -17.82 50.70
CA ASN A 196 22.64 -18.91 51.48
C ASN A 196 24.00 -18.53 52.10
N ASN A 197 24.06 -18.80 53.41
CA ASN A 197 25.16 -18.92 54.39
C ASN A 197 26.63 -18.81 53.90
N HIS A 198 27.59 -18.22 54.61
CA HIS A 198 28.00 -18.54 55.98
C HIS A 198 29.04 -17.51 56.51
N ILE A 199 29.10 -17.32 57.84
CA ILE A 199 30.23 -16.86 58.69
C ILE A 199 30.24 -15.40 59.25
N ILE A 200 29.80 -15.34 60.51
CA ILE A 200 30.30 -14.67 61.74
C ILE A 200 30.86 -13.22 61.69
N VAL A 201 30.20 -12.32 62.46
CA VAL A 201 30.70 -11.56 63.64
C VAL A 201 29.97 -10.21 63.76
N GLY A 202 29.33 -9.97 64.92
CA GLY A 202 29.46 -8.66 65.57
C GLY A 202 28.29 -7.67 65.55
N SER A 203 27.58 -7.64 66.69
CA SER A 203 27.09 -6.45 67.43
C SER A 203 25.90 -5.62 66.92
N ASN A 204 24.79 -5.79 67.64
CA ASN A 204 24.06 -4.78 68.44
C ASN A 204 23.72 -3.41 67.82
N MET A 205 22.40 -3.13 67.69
CA MET A 205 21.62 -2.20 68.56
C MET A 205 20.34 -1.78 67.81
N ARG A 206 19.13 -2.19 68.22
CA ARG A 206 18.25 -1.71 69.31
C ARG A 206 17.28 -0.57 68.92
N ARG A 207 16.01 -0.98 68.76
CA ARG A 207 14.72 -0.32 69.13
C ARG A 207 14.40 1.11 68.63
N ARG A 208 13.23 1.25 68.00
CA ARG A 208 11.94 1.64 68.66
C ARG A 208 10.76 1.64 67.66
N LYS A 209 9.77 0.79 67.93
CA LYS A 209 8.32 1.07 67.77
C LYS A 209 7.84 1.66 69.14
N PRO A 210 6.63 2.23 69.35
CA PRO A 210 5.38 1.70 68.77
C PRO A 210 4.18 2.69 68.58
N ASN A 211 3.13 2.13 67.98
CA ASN A 211 1.70 2.20 68.33
C ASN A 211 0.68 3.18 67.68
N SER A 212 -0.43 2.50 67.36
CA SER A 212 -1.86 2.89 67.32
C SER A 212 -2.38 3.65 66.10
N ALA A 213 -3.62 3.50 65.63
CA ALA A 213 -4.64 2.43 65.56
C ALA A 213 -5.94 3.10 65.03
N VAL A 214 -6.60 2.46 64.06
CA VAL A 214 -8.08 2.42 63.86
C VAL A 214 -8.80 3.63 63.21
N ASP A 215 -9.19 3.37 61.95
CA ASP A 215 -10.49 3.47 61.27
C ASP A 215 -11.34 4.75 61.07
N ASN A 216 -11.76 4.83 59.79
CA ASN A 216 -13.08 5.13 59.22
C ASN A 216 -13.55 6.58 58.93
N SER A 217 -13.60 6.82 57.60
CA SER A 217 -14.75 7.32 56.82
C SER A 217 -14.78 8.79 56.37
N LYS A 218 -15.21 8.93 55.09
CA LYS A 218 -15.86 10.04 54.38
C LYS A 218 -15.02 11.14 53.68
N SER A 219 -15.10 11.03 52.33
CA SER A 219 -15.20 12.04 51.27
C SER A 219 -15.06 13.55 51.55
N SER A 220 -14.22 14.22 50.76
CA SER A 220 -14.58 15.34 49.85
C SER A 220 -13.39 15.65 48.93
N MET A 221 -13.40 15.28 47.64
CA MET A 221 -13.81 16.10 46.49
C MET A 221 -13.44 17.59 46.57
N THR A 222 -12.45 18.02 45.79
CA THR A 222 -12.47 19.03 44.68
C THR A 222 -11.01 19.25 44.25
N SER A 223 -10.61 19.41 43.00
CA SER A 223 -11.32 19.78 41.78
C SER A 223 -10.52 19.33 40.54
N THR A 224 -11.19 18.55 39.69
CA THR A 224 -11.34 18.82 38.25
C THR A 224 -10.10 19.11 37.39
N LEU A 225 -9.64 18.08 36.68
CA LEU A 225 -9.40 18.17 35.23
C LEU A 225 -9.86 16.86 34.61
N THR A 226 -11.19 16.78 34.44
CA THR A 226 -11.86 15.93 33.47
C THR A 226 -11.26 16.16 32.09
N TYR A 227 -10.53 15.19 31.54
CA TYR A 227 -10.42 15.07 30.09
C TYR A 227 -11.44 14.04 29.62
N SER A 228 -12.60 14.57 29.26
CA SER A 228 -13.70 13.90 28.61
C SER A 228 -13.30 13.49 27.20
N THR A 229 -13.68 12.27 26.85
CA THR A 229 -14.26 11.82 25.56
C THR A 229 -13.52 12.07 24.23
N SER A 230 -13.39 10.96 23.48
CA SER A 230 -13.52 10.86 22.02
C SER A 230 -12.97 12.03 21.18
N HIS A 231 -11.80 11.85 20.60
CA HIS A 231 -11.49 12.52 19.35
C HIS A 231 -10.69 11.59 18.45
N SER A 232 -11.27 11.29 17.28
CA SER A 232 -10.53 10.83 16.11
C SER A 232 -9.36 11.79 15.89
N SER A 233 -8.13 11.31 15.86
CA SER A 233 -6.96 12.15 15.64
C SER A 233 -7.08 12.85 14.29
N GLY A 234 -7.17 14.18 14.32
CA GLY A 234 -7.20 15.00 13.12
C GLY A 234 -5.79 15.25 12.57
N PHE A 235 -5.70 15.59 11.28
CA PHE A 235 -4.47 16.02 10.58
C PHE A 235 -3.59 17.02 11.34
N LEU A 236 -4.21 17.93 12.09
CA LEU A 236 -3.50 18.94 12.86
C LEU A 236 -2.80 18.36 14.09
N ASP A 237 -3.32 17.29 14.68
CA ASP A 237 -2.73 16.64 15.85
C ASP A 237 -1.53 15.77 15.46
N GLU A 238 -1.57 15.16 14.27
CA GLU A 238 -0.42 14.48 13.67
C GLU A 238 0.71 15.46 13.28
N ILE A 239 0.38 16.61 12.68
CA ILE A 239 1.38 17.65 12.40
C ILE A 239 2.02 18.12 13.71
N LYS A 240 1.22 18.37 14.75
CA LYS A 240 1.76 18.74 16.07
C LYS A 240 2.69 17.65 16.59
N ALA A 241 2.32 16.37 16.49
CA ALA A 241 3.14 15.26 16.94
C ALA A 241 4.48 15.14 16.17
N ILE A 242 4.47 15.31 14.85
CA ILE A 242 5.67 15.36 14.02
C ILE A 242 6.54 16.55 14.42
N CYS A 243 5.97 17.75 14.52
CA CYS A 243 6.69 18.96 14.92
C CYS A 243 7.33 18.84 16.31
N LEU A 244 6.60 18.30 17.30
CA LEU A 244 7.10 18.04 18.65
C LEU A 244 8.26 17.03 18.64
N THR A 245 8.13 15.95 17.88
CA THR A 245 9.18 14.93 17.79
C THR A 245 10.42 15.46 17.07
N SER A 246 10.24 16.18 15.95
CA SER A 246 11.35 16.82 15.24
C SER A 246 12.06 17.86 16.11
N TRP A 247 11.33 18.59 16.97
CA TRP A 247 11.92 19.52 17.94
C TRP A 247 12.80 18.80 18.98
N ASN A 248 12.36 17.65 19.47
CA ASN A 248 13.13 16.84 20.42
C ASN A 248 14.41 16.26 19.78
N MET A 249 14.39 16.02 18.47
CA MET A 249 15.53 15.53 17.69
C MET A 249 16.37 16.62 17.02
N LYS A 250 16.18 17.88 17.40
CA LYS A 250 16.77 19.04 16.71
C LYS A 250 18.25 18.90 16.40
N SER A 251 19.07 18.38 17.32
CA SER A 251 20.52 18.25 17.10
C SER A 251 20.88 17.22 16.03
N LYS A 252 20.19 16.06 16.00
CA LYS A 252 20.41 15.00 15.01
C LYS A 252 19.92 15.43 13.64
N LEU A 253 18.72 16.02 13.57
CA LEU A 253 18.17 16.57 12.32
C LEU A 253 19.01 17.73 11.80
N LEU A 254 19.46 18.63 12.68
CA LEU A 254 20.32 19.74 12.29
C LEU A 254 21.65 19.25 11.75
N PHE A 255 22.27 18.22 12.34
CA PHE A 255 23.52 17.66 11.80
C PHE A 255 23.30 17.03 10.42
N SER A 256 22.31 16.12 10.30
CA SER A 256 22.04 15.38 9.05
C SER A 256 21.53 16.25 7.90
N PHE A 257 20.77 17.31 8.19
CA PHE A 257 20.21 18.23 7.20
C PHE A 257 20.89 19.60 7.15
N SER A 258 21.93 19.84 7.95
CA SER A 258 22.74 21.08 7.89
C SER A 258 23.19 21.44 6.47
N PRO A 259 23.60 20.50 5.59
CA PRO A 259 24.03 20.87 4.26
C PRO A 259 22.88 21.42 3.39
N PHE A 260 21.65 20.92 3.58
CA PHE A 260 20.47 21.47 2.90
C PHE A 260 20.18 22.90 3.36
N PHE A 261 20.29 23.16 4.67
CA PHE A 261 20.09 24.49 5.24
C PHE A 261 21.16 25.48 4.75
N ILE A 262 22.43 25.06 4.66
CA ILE A 262 23.52 25.89 4.12
C ILE A 262 23.21 26.32 2.69
N VAL A 263 22.76 25.38 1.85
CA VAL A 263 22.41 25.71 0.45
C VAL A 263 21.20 26.64 0.38
N LEU A 264 20.19 26.46 1.24
CA LEU A 264 19.05 27.37 1.32
C LEU A 264 19.48 28.78 1.74
N VAL A 265 20.33 28.92 2.75
CA VAL A 265 20.86 30.22 3.20
C VAL A 265 21.69 30.87 2.09
N ALA A 266 22.56 30.12 1.43
CA ALA A 266 23.34 30.60 0.29
C ALA A 266 22.44 31.07 -0.86
N PHE A 267 21.36 30.34 -1.14
CA PHE A 267 20.36 30.73 -2.14
C PHE A 267 19.62 32.01 -1.76
N VAL A 268 19.19 32.16 -0.50
CA VAL A 268 18.54 33.39 -0.02
C VAL A 268 19.50 34.58 -0.07
N ALA A 269 20.77 34.39 0.31
CA ALA A 269 21.80 35.40 0.19
C ALA A 269 22.04 35.79 -1.27
N PHE A 270 22.09 34.81 -2.18
CA PHE A 270 22.15 35.04 -3.62
C PHE A 270 20.96 35.85 -4.13
N VAL A 271 19.71 35.50 -3.76
CA VAL A 271 18.52 36.25 -4.19
C VAL A 271 18.54 37.68 -3.66
N ARG A 272 18.98 37.89 -2.42
CA ARG A 272 19.14 39.22 -1.82
C ARG A 272 20.21 40.05 -2.54
N TRP A 273 21.34 39.44 -2.87
CA TRP A 273 22.44 40.10 -3.57
C TRP A 273 22.13 40.38 -5.04
N ASN A 274 21.50 39.42 -5.73
CA ASN A 274 21.17 39.50 -7.15
C ASN A 274 19.89 40.32 -7.42
N GLY A 275 19.02 40.51 -6.42
CA GLY A 275 17.74 41.22 -6.54
C GLY A 275 16.67 40.47 -7.35
N SER A 276 16.96 39.23 -7.79
CA SER A 276 16.03 38.35 -8.50
C SER A 276 16.46 36.89 -8.34
N VAL A 277 15.53 35.97 -8.58
CA VAL A 277 15.79 34.53 -8.61
C VAL A 277 16.55 34.12 -9.88
N VAL A 278 16.41 34.86 -10.99
CA VAL A 278 17.09 34.59 -12.27
C VAL A 278 18.35 35.46 -12.44
N LEU A 279 19.36 34.96 -13.16
CA LEU A 279 20.59 35.70 -13.44
C LEU A 279 20.40 36.75 -14.55
N GLY A 280 19.95 36.30 -15.72
CA GLY A 280 19.61 37.14 -16.88
C GLY A 280 18.11 37.45 -16.98
N ALA A 281 17.76 38.41 -17.84
CA ALA A 281 16.37 38.81 -18.17
C ALA A 281 15.44 39.02 -16.96
N LYS A 282 15.90 39.74 -15.92
CA LYS A 282 15.22 39.87 -14.62
C LYS A 282 13.78 40.41 -14.71
N GLU A 283 13.52 41.37 -15.59
CA GLU A 283 12.19 41.97 -15.79
C GLU A 283 11.16 41.00 -16.37
N ALA A 284 11.63 39.98 -17.10
CA ALA A 284 10.78 38.96 -17.74
C ALA A 284 10.42 37.79 -16.81
N HIS A 285 10.98 37.76 -15.59
CA HIS A 285 10.88 36.62 -14.68
C HIS A 285 10.48 37.04 -13.26
N ALA A 286 9.57 38.02 -13.17
CA ALA A 286 8.94 38.39 -11.90
C ALA A 286 8.04 37.26 -11.37
N VAL A 287 8.12 36.99 -10.06
CA VAL A 287 7.25 36.02 -9.38
C VAL A 287 5.82 36.56 -9.40
N SER A 288 4.87 35.76 -9.88
CA SER A 288 3.45 36.13 -9.91
C SER A 288 2.56 34.96 -9.53
N PRO A 289 1.42 35.20 -8.85
CA PRO A 289 0.48 34.15 -8.49
C PRO A 289 -0.22 33.64 -9.75
N HIS A 290 0.09 32.41 -10.18
CA HIS A 290 -0.53 31.78 -11.35
C HIS A 290 -1.26 30.48 -10.96
N LEU A 291 -2.36 30.58 -10.20
CA LEU A 291 -3.11 29.42 -9.71
C LEU A 291 -3.69 28.53 -10.83
N ALA A 292 -3.93 29.08 -12.01
CA ALA A 292 -4.38 28.32 -13.18
C ALA A 292 -3.34 27.27 -13.64
N GLN A 293 -2.06 27.45 -13.30
CA GLN A 293 -0.97 26.52 -13.65
C GLN A 293 -1.15 25.12 -13.04
N LEU A 294 -1.77 25.04 -11.86
CA LEU A 294 -2.14 23.79 -11.20
C LEU A 294 -3.17 22.99 -12.01
N MET A 295 -4.13 23.67 -12.63
CA MET A 295 -5.14 23.09 -13.50
C MET A 295 -4.57 22.71 -14.88
N TYR A 296 -3.62 23.49 -15.39
CA TYR A 296 -2.91 23.15 -16.61
C TYR A 296 -2.04 21.91 -16.42
N PHE A 297 -1.35 21.81 -15.28
CA PHE A 297 -0.56 20.63 -14.92
C PHE A 297 -1.43 19.36 -14.78
N SER A 298 -2.58 19.45 -14.09
CA SER A 298 -3.49 18.30 -13.96
C SER A 298 -4.00 17.86 -15.32
N LEU A 299 -4.43 18.78 -16.18
CA LEU A 299 -4.87 18.43 -17.53
C LEU A 299 -3.76 17.75 -18.33
N VAL A 300 -2.57 18.36 -18.40
CA VAL A 300 -1.43 17.82 -19.17
C VAL A 300 -1.02 16.44 -18.66
N SER A 301 -0.96 16.25 -17.35
CA SER A 301 -0.62 14.93 -16.76
C SER A 301 -1.69 13.89 -17.04
N SER A 302 -2.97 14.27 -17.01
CA SER A 302 -4.08 13.32 -17.26
C SER A 302 -4.12 12.90 -18.72
N LEU A 303 -3.75 13.80 -19.64
CA LEU A 303 -3.64 13.53 -21.06
C LEU A 303 -2.39 12.68 -21.37
N ALA A 304 -1.27 12.92 -20.69
CA ALA A 304 -0.09 12.06 -20.80
C ALA A 304 -0.39 10.62 -20.32
N LEU A 305 -1.33 10.48 -19.38
CA LEU A 305 -1.81 9.22 -18.84
C LEU A 305 -3.21 8.86 -19.33
N ALA A 306 -3.58 9.29 -20.55
CA ALA A 306 -4.95 9.20 -21.04
C ALA A 306 -5.57 7.79 -21.02
N PRO A 307 -4.85 6.71 -21.38
CA PRO A 307 -5.38 5.35 -21.29
C PRO A 307 -5.87 4.97 -19.89
N LEU A 308 -5.26 5.55 -18.85
CA LEU A 308 -5.67 5.34 -17.46
C LEU A 308 -6.90 6.21 -17.13
N HIS A 309 -6.75 7.53 -17.23
CA HIS A 309 -7.69 8.49 -16.64
C HIS A 309 -8.91 8.83 -17.50
N PHE A 310 -8.91 8.52 -18.80
CA PHE A 310 -10.04 8.73 -19.71
C PHE A 310 -10.67 7.41 -20.18
N SER A 311 -10.42 6.31 -19.47
CA SER A 311 -11.15 5.06 -19.68
C SER A 311 -12.63 5.21 -19.33
N LEU A 312 -13.51 4.56 -20.10
CA LEU A 312 -14.96 4.55 -19.87
C LEU A 312 -15.32 4.08 -18.45
N ASP A 313 -14.58 3.10 -17.94
CA ASP A 313 -14.78 2.54 -16.60
C ASP A 313 -14.48 3.55 -15.48
N GLN A 314 -13.36 4.28 -15.57
CA GLN A 314 -12.99 5.29 -14.58
C GLN A 314 -13.93 6.50 -14.60
N ALA A 315 -14.39 6.90 -15.79
CA ALA A 315 -15.41 7.95 -15.93
C ALA A 315 -16.74 7.54 -15.28
N LEU A 316 -17.19 6.29 -15.49
CA LEU A 316 -18.40 5.75 -14.88
C LEU A 316 -18.26 5.57 -13.36
N HIS A 317 -17.10 5.16 -12.87
CA HIS A 317 -16.83 5.02 -11.43
C HIS A 317 -16.80 6.38 -10.72
N LEU A 318 -16.14 7.39 -11.30
CA LEU A 318 -16.19 8.76 -10.78
C LEU A 318 -17.63 9.27 -10.77
N PHE A 319 -18.36 9.13 -11.89
CA PHE A 319 -19.77 9.53 -12.00
C PHE A 319 -20.68 8.81 -10.98
N GLY A 320 -20.49 7.50 -10.76
CA GLY A 320 -21.22 6.71 -9.79
C GLY A 320 -20.91 7.08 -8.33
N SER A 321 -19.64 7.40 -8.02
CA SER A 321 -19.22 7.91 -6.70
C SER A 321 -19.91 9.24 -6.37
N PHE A 322 -20.11 10.10 -7.38
CA PHE A 322 -20.83 11.37 -7.23
C PHE A 322 -22.33 11.17 -6.98
N TRP A 323 -22.98 10.23 -7.68
CA TRP A 323 -24.43 10.02 -7.56
C TRP A 323 -24.84 9.30 -6.26
N LYS A 324 -23.93 8.54 -5.64
CA LYS A 324 -24.18 7.84 -4.35
C LYS A 324 -24.26 8.79 -3.14
N LYS A 325 -23.62 9.97 -3.16
CA LYS A 325 -23.60 10.95 -2.04
C LYS A 325 -24.45 12.21 -2.35
N ARG A 326 -25.76 12.01 -2.53
CA ARG A 326 -26.76 12.95 -3.09
C ARG A 326 -26.46 14.48 -2.96
N PRO A 327 -26.55 15.16 -1.79
CA PRO A 327 -26.33 16.62 -1.76
C PRO A 327 -24.86 17.04 -1.62
N LEU A 328 -24.05 16.28 -0.87
CA LEU A 328 -22.68 16.68 -0.51
C LEU A 328 -21.71 16.61 -1.70
N GLY A 329 -21.81 15.54 -2.51
CA GLY A 329 -20.99 15.39 -3.72
C GLY A 329 -21.32 16.45 -4.78
N PHE A 330 -22.60 16.85 -4.87
CA PHE A 330 -23.05 17.92 -5.76
C PHE A 330 -22.53 19.29 -5.30
N CYS A 331 -22.61 19.59 -4.00
CA CYS A 331 -22.04 20.81 -3.42
C CYS A 331 -20.51 20.89 -3.63
N GLN A 332 -19.78 19.79 -3.42
CA GLN A 332 -18.34 19.72 -3.67
C GLN A 332 -17.98 20.03 -5.13
N TRP A 333 -18.79 19.53 -6.07
CA TRP A 333 -18.56 19.78 -7.49
C TRP A 333 -18.86 21.23 -7.87
N ILE A 334 -19.92 21.82 -7.32
CA ILE A 334 -20.23 23.25 -7.50
C ILE A 334 -19.10 24.11 -6.91
N VAL A 335 -18.60 23.78 -5.72
CA VAL A 335 -17.47 24.50 -5.10
C VAL A 335 -16.20 24.37 -5.96
N ALA A 336 -15.88 23.17 -6.45
CA ALA A 336 -14.71 22.94 -7.29
C ALA A 336 -14.83 23.64 -8.66
N LEU A 337 -16.00 23.64 -9.29
CA LEU A 337 -16.28 24.40 -10.50
C LEU A 337 -16.18 25.91 -10.26
N THR A 338 -16.72 26.41 -9.16
CA THR A 338 -16.68 27.83 -8.80
C THR A 338 -15.24 28.26 -8.54
N ALA A 339 -14.48 27.47 -7.79
CA ALA A 339 -13.06 27.70 -7.55
C ALA A 339 -12.22 27.62 -8.84
N GLY A 340 -12.50 26.65 -9.71
CA GLY A 340 -11.87 26.52 -11.02
C GLY A 340 -12.19 27.71 -11.93
N PHE A 341 -13.44 28.16 -11.94
CA PHE A 341 -13.89 29.33 -12.68
C PHE A 341 -13.20 30.61 -12.18
N LEU A 342 -13.18 30.84 -10.86
CA LEU A 342 -12.48 31.98 -10.24
C LEU A 342 -10.98 31.93 -10.51
N SER A 343 -10.37 30.74 -10.49
CA SER A 343 -8.95 30.56 -10.79
C SER A 343 -8.62 30.92 -12.24
N VAL A 344 -9.43 30.47 -13.20
CA VAL A 344 -9.26 30.83 -14.62
C VAL A 344 -9.61 32.29 -14.88
N HIS A 345 -10.60 32.85 -14.18
CA HIS A 345 -11.00 34.25 -14.33
C HIS A 345 -9.91 35.20 -13.85
N SER A 346 -9.42 35.01 -12.61
CA SER A 346 -8.52 35.95 -11.94
C SER A 346 -7.04 35.65 -12.16
N TYR A 347 -6.67 34.41 -12.49
CA TYR A 347 -5.28 33.97 -12.55
C TYR A 347 -4.88 33.31 -13.87
N SER A 348 -5.66 33.41 -14.96
CA SER A 348 -5.19 33.02 -16.29
C SER A 348 -4.43 34.18 -16.95
N ILE A 349 -3.17 34.36 -16.56
CA ILE A 349 -2.32 35.47 -16.99
C ILE A 349 -1.56 35.09 -18.27
N ALA A 350 -1.64 35.92 -19.31
CA ALA A 350 -0.82 35.80 -20.51
C ALA A 350 0.49 36.56 -20.31
N HIS A 351 1.63 35.88 -20.30
CA HIS A 351 2.92 36.56 -20.28
C HIS A 351 3.20 37.30 -21.59
N ALA A 352 3.85 38.48 -21.53
CA ALA A 352 4.16 39.28 -22.72
C ALA A 352 4.98 38.50 -23.78
N TYR A 353 5.95 37.68 -23.33
CA TYR A 353 6.74 36.83 -24.25
C TYR A 353 5.93 35.72 -24.92
N LEU A 354 4.90 35.18 -24.23
CA LEU A 354 3.99 34.21 -24.82
C LEU A 354 3.22 34.82 -25.99
N LEU A 355 2.87 36.10 -25.90
CA LEU A 355 2.14 36.83 -26.93
C LEU A 355 3.05 37.37 -28.04
N ALA A 356 4.33 37.63 -27.74
CA ALA A 356 5.29 38.18 -28.67
C ALA A 356 5.96 37.13 -29.58
N ASP A 357 6.08 35.87 -29.14
CA ASP A 357 6.84 34.84 -29.89
C ASP A 357 5.95 33.77 -30.55
N ASN A 358 5.60 33.99 -31.82
CA ASN A 358 4.80 33.07 -32.64
C ASN A 358 5.56 31.82 -33.13
N ARG A 359 6.83 31.63 -32.74
CA ARG A 359 7.65 30.46 -33.11
C ARG A 359 7.44 29.30 -32.13
N HIS A 360 6.88 29.55 -30.96
CA HIS A 360 6.64 28.53 -29.93
C HIS A 360 5.22 27.95 -30.06
N TYR A 361 5.06 26.64 -29.88
CA TYR A 361 3.74 26.00 -29.97
C TYR A 361 2.77 26.48 -28.86
N THR A 362 3.30 26.91 -27.72
CA THR A 362 2.53 27.48 -26.60
C THR A 362 1.81 28.76 -27.00
N PHE A 363 2.37 29.56 -27.92
CA PHE A 363 1.68 30.70 -28.53
C PHE A 363 0.42 30.25 -29.27
N TYR A 364 0.49 29.19 -30.08
CA TYR A 364 -0.67 28.69 -30.82
C TYR A 364 -1.69 28.02 -29.91
N LEU A 365 -1.26 27.31 -28.87
CA LEU A 365 -2.17 26.77 -27.86
C LEU A 365 -2.93 27.90 -27.14
N TRP A 366 -2.21 28.93 -26.72
CA TRP A 366 -2.82 30.10 -26.08
C TRP A 366 -3.78 30.81 -27.02
N ARG A 367 -3.35 31.14 -28.24
CA ARG A 367 -4.14 31.92 -29.21
C ARG A 367 -5.30 31.14 -29.82
N LYS A 368 -5.12 29.87 -30.20
CA LYS A 368 -6.12 29.08 -30.94
C LYS A 368 -7.00 28.19 -30.07
N VAL A 369 -6.60 27.90 -28.83
CA VAL A 369 -7.38 27.05 -27.91
C VAL A 369 -7.88 27.87 -26.72
N ILE A 370 -6.98 28.47 -25.93
CA ILE A 370 -7.38 29.15 -24.69
C ILE A 370 -8.10 30.48 -24.97
N GLN A 371 -7.61 31.26 -25.94
CA GLN A 371 -8.13 32.59 -26.35
C GLN A 371 -8.81 32.56 -27.72
N SER A 372 -9.28 31.40 -28.18
CA SER A 372 -10.01 31.29 -29.46
C SER A 372 -11.25 32.18 -29.49
N HIS A 373 -11.97 32.22 -28.37
CA HIS A 373 -13.06 33.14 -28.07
C HIS A 373 -12.94 33.57 -26.59
N GLN A 374 -13.48 34.73 -26.23
CA GLN A 374 -13.42 35.26 -24.85
C GLN A 374 -13.99 34.29 -23.80
N SER A 375 -14.89 33.40 -24.23
CA SER A 375 -15.53 32.36 -23.40
C SER A 375 -14.81 31.00 -23.40
N THR A 376 -13.88 30.74 -24.33
CA THR A 376 -13.28 29.40 -24.50
C THR A 376 -12.47 28.96 -23.28
N LYS A 377 -11.78 29.89 -22.61
CA LYS A 377 -11.08 29.61 -21.36
C LYS A 377 -11.99 29.05 -20.26
N TYR A 378 -13.26 29.45 -20.22
CA TYR A 378 -14.23 28.97 -19.22
C TYR A 378 -14.83 27.60 -19.58
N PHE A 379 -14.97 27.29 -20.88
CA PHE A 379 -15.42 25.96 -21.32
C PHE A 379 -14.44 24.83 -20.97
N LEU A 380 -13.16 25.16 -20.71
CA LEU A 380 -12.16 24.19 -20.25
C LEU A 380 -12.25 23.89 -18.75
N VAL A 381 -12.98 24.69 -17.95
CA VAL A 381 -13.08 24.53 -16.49
C VAL A 381 -13.60 23.15 -16.06
N PRO A 382 -14.69 22.60 -16.64
CA PRO A 382 -15.14 21.25 -16.29
C PRO A 382 -14.09 20.18 -16.55
N LEU A 383 -13.32 20.31 -17.64
CA LEU A 383 -12.24 19.39 -17.99
C LEU A 383 -11.06 19.53 -17.01
N TYR A 384 -10.69 20.76 -16.63
CA TYR A 384 -9.68 21.01 -15.59
C TYR A 384 -10.06 20.39 -14.25
N VAL A 385 -11.31 20.57 -13.83
CA VAL A 385 -11.83 20.02 -12.57
C VAL A 385 -11.88 18.50 -12.63
N TYR A 386 -12.30 17.90 -13.75
CA TYR A 386 -12.24 16.45 -13.94
C TYR A 386 -10.80 15.92 -13.84
N SER A 387 -9.87 16.50 -14.59
CA SER A 387 -8.45 16.12 -14.57
C SER A 387 -7.84 16.30 -13.18
N TRP A 388 -8.23 17.36 -12.47
CA TRP A 388 -7.85 17.59 -11.08
C TRP A 388 -8.31 16.45 -10.18
N PHE A 389 -9.61 16.12 -10.16
CA PHE A 389 -10.13 15.01 -9.36
C PHE A 389 -9.54 13.65 -9.74
N SER A 390 -9.15 13.47 -11.01
CA SER A 390 -8.57 12.23 -11.51
C SER A 390 -7.11 12.00 -11.05
N ILE A 391 -6.33 13.08 -10.89
CA ILE A 391 -4.90 13.00 -10.49
C ILE A 391 -4.68 13.29 -9.01
N PHE A 392 -5.47 14.16 -8.39
CA PHE A 392 -5.27 14.57 -6.98
C PHE A 392 -5.65 13.51 -5.95
N ARG A 393 -6.11 12.33 -6.38
CA ARG A 393 -6.12 11.14 -5.52
C ARG A 393 -4.70 10.64 -5.19
N VAL A 394 -3.66 11.13 -5.88
CA VAL A 394 -2.30 10.54 -5.87
C VAL A 394 -1.17 11.51 -5.47
N LEU A 395 -1.30 12.85 -5.56
CA LEU A 395 -0.22 13.76 -5.15
C LEU A 395 -0.70 15.17 -4.76
N ALA A 396 -0.25 15.69 -3.62
CA ALA A 396 -0.30 17.13 -3.32
C ALA A 396 0.81 17.85 -4.09
N ALA A 397 0.44 18.62 -5.13
CA ALA A 397 1.38 19.19 -6.07
C ALA A 397 2.21 20.33 -5.47
N VAL A 398 3.53 20.25 -5.62
CA VAL A 398 4.45 21.40 -5.51
C VAL A 398 4.68 21.92 -6.92
N LEU A 399 4.08 23.05 -7.26
CA LEU A 399 4.29 23.71 -8.56
C LEU A 399 4.89 25.09 -8.31
N VAL A 400 5.98 25.44 -8.99
CA VAL A 400 6.52 26.80 -8.90
C VAL A 400 5.60 27.73 -9.69
N PRO A 401 4.93 28.70 -9.04
CA PRO A 401 4.05 29.63 -9.75
C PRO A 401 4.87 30.50 -10.69
N ALA A 402 4.69 30.30 -11.99
CA ALA A 402 5.32 31.08 -13.05
C ALA A 402 4.23 31.61 -13.98
N PRO A 403 4.27 32.88 -14.43
CA PRO A 403 3.21 33.49 -15.26
C PRO A 403 3.09 32.92 -16.69
N LEU A 404 3.86 31.89 -17.02
CA LEU A 404 4.05 31.39 -18.37
C LEU A 404 3.59 29.93 -18.45
N ILE A 405 2.68 29.63 -19.39
CA ILE A 405 2.35 28.24 -19.73
C ILE A 405 3.53 27.64 -20.49
N GLU A 406 4.42 26.99 -19.74
CA GLU A 406 5.56 26.25 -20.26
C GLU A 406 5.54 24.81 -19.73
N PHE A 407 5.25 23.87 -20.62
CA PHE A 407 5.11 22.45 -20.25
C PHE A 407 6.40 21.83 -19.69
N ARG A 408 7.57 22.41 -19.99
CA ARG A 408 8.86 21.92 -19.47
C ARG A 408 8.91 21.91 -17.94
N TYR A 409 8.23 22.84 -17.27
CA TYR A 409 8.16 22.90 -15.80
C TYR A 409 7.33 21.78 -15.19
N TYR A 410 6.54 21.05 -16.00
CA TYR A 410 5.73 19.92 -15.55
C TYR A 410 6.51 18.60 -15.54
N THR A 411 7.70 18.56 -16.14
CA THR A 411 8.49 17.32 -16.26
C THR A 411 8.86 16.72 -14.89
N ILE A 412 9.47 17.49 -13.99
CA ILE A 412 9.87 16.98 -12.66
C ILE A 412 8.64 16.57 -11.81
N PRO A 413 7.59 17.40 -11.66
CA PRO A 413 6.36 16.98 -10.98
C PRO A 413 5.74 15.72 -11.58
N PHE A 414 5.74 15.59 -12.91
CA PHE A 414 5.20 14.42 -13.60
C PHE A 414 5.99 13.14 -13.29
N TYR A 415 7.33 13.21 -13.23
CA TYR A 415 8.14 12.05 -12.83
C TYR A 415 7.86 11.66 -11.37
N PHE A 416 7.75 12.61 -10.45
CA PHE A 416 7.38 12.32 -9.07
C PHE A 416 5.97 11.75 -8.96
N LEU A 417 5.01 12.26 -9.74
CA LEU A 417 3.66 11.70 -9.84
C LEU A 417 3.71 10.25 -10.30
N MET A 418 4.47 9.93 -11.36
CA MET A 418 4.60 8.57 -11.86
C MET A 418 5.25 7.63 -10.83
N LEU A 419 6.38 8.04 -10.23
CA LEU A 419 7.10 7.23 -9.24
C LEU A 419 6.23 6.86 -8.01
N HIS A 420 5.35 7.77 -7.59
CA HIS A 420 4.46 7.58 -6.42
C HIS A 420 3.02 7.20 -6.79
N SER A 421 2.71 7.03 -8.08
CA SER A 421 1.38 6.57 -8.53
C SER A 421 1.20 5.07 -8.30
N HIS A 422 -0.06 4.65 -8.02
CA HIS A 422 -0.45 3.24 -7.87
C HIS A 422 0.04 2.39 -9.04
N THR A 423 0.20 1.06 -8.84
CA THR A 423 0.67 0.16 -9.89
C THR A 423 -0.22 0.25 -11.13
N VAL A 424 0.28 0.95 -12.15
CA VAL A 424 -0.31 0.97 -13.49
C VAL A 424 -0.20 -0.45 -14.03
N ASP A 425 -1.30 -1.00 -14.52
CA ASP A 425 -1.32 -2.33 -15.11
C ASP A 425 -0.40 -2.38 -16.34
N PHE A 426 0.10 -3.58 -16.65
CA PHE A 426 1.07 -3.76 -17.73
C PHE A 426 0.54 -3.29 -19.08
N GLN A 427 -0.75 -3.50 -19.36
CA GLN A 427 -1.36 -3.14 -20.64
C GLN A 427 -1.44 -1.62 -20.78
N SER A 428 -1.90 -0.92 -19.75
CA SER A 428 -1.94 0.54 -19.70
C SER A 428 -0.54 1.15 -19.84
N LEU A 429 0.49 0.57 -19.21
CA LEU A 429 1.88 1.02 -19.36
C LEU A 429 2.36 0.94 -20.82
N VAL A 430 2.07 -0.18 -21.49
CA VAL A 430 2.41 -0.37 -22.90
C VAL A 430 1.62 0.60 -23.78
N LEU A 431 0.32 0.79 -23.53
CA LEU A 431 -0.51 1.74 -24.28
C LEU A 431 -0.04 3.19 -24.13
N ILE A 432 0.35 3.59 -22.91
CA ILE A 432 0.96 4.91 -22.65
C ILE A 432 2.26 5.05 -23.43
N GLY A 433 3.14 4.04 -23.36
CA GLY A 433 4.40 4.02 -24.11
C GLY A 433 4.21 4.14 -25.62
N LEU A 434 3.26 3.38 -26.19
CA LEU A 434 2.89 3.49 -27.60
C LEU A 434 2.35 4.87 -27.95
N GLY A 435 1.51 5.45 -27.10
CA GLY A 435 1.02 6.82 -27.22
C GLY A 435 2.16 7.84 -27.26
N TYR A 436 3.16 7.70 -26.40
CA TYR A 436 4.34 8.57 -26.39
C TYR A 436 5.18 8.45 -27.66
N VAL A 437 5.35 7.24 -28.21
CA VAL A 437 6.05 7.04 -29.49
C VAL A 437 5.30 7.72 -30.64
N VAL A 438 3.96 7.69 -30.62
CA VAL A 438 3.12 8.36 -31.65
C VAL A 438 3.20 9.88 -31.55
N ILE A 439 3.19 10.43 -30.32
CA ILE A 439 3.21 11.87 -30.05
C ILE A 439 4.60 12.49 -30.24
N SER A 440 5.66 11.74 -29.91
CA SER A 440 7.05 12.21 -30.02
C SER A 440 7.39 12.54 -31.47
N PRO A 441 7.60 13.83 -31.82
CA PRO A 441 7.67 14.24 -33.23
C PRO A 441 8.99 13.79 -33.87
N GLY A 442 9.01 12.61 -34.47
CA GLY A 442 10.13 12.15 -35.31
C GLY A 442 9.96 12.48 -36.80
N ARG A 443 8.89 13.19 -37.23
CA ARG A 443 8.45 13.07 -38.62
C ARG A 443 8.49 14.28 -39.57
N ARG A 444 8.72 15.56 -39.19
CA ARG A 444 8.50 16.60 -40.24
C ARG A 444 9.18 17.98 -40.27
N LYS A 445 9.98 18.46 -39.31
CA LYS A 445 10.46 19.88 -39.37
C LYS A 445 11.91 20.21 -38.98
N ALA A 446 12.83 19.25 -38.97
CA ALA A 446 14.27 19.57 -38.83
C ALA A 446 14.93 20.07 -40.14
N SER A 447 14.26 19.90 -41.30
CA SER A 447 14.84 20.28 -42.60
C SER A 447 14.65 21.74 -43.01
N GLU A 448 13.83 22.53 -42.29
CA GLU A 448 13.54 23.94 -42.66
C GLU A 448 14.43 24.97 -41.94
N MET A 449 15.16 24.60 -40.87
CA MET A 449 16.03 25.53 -40.12
C MET A 449 17.46 25.66 -40.69
N ALA A 450 17.76 25.04 -41.84
CA ALA A 450 19.09 25.05 -42.45
C ALA A 450 19.29 26.11 -43.56
N ASN A 451 18.39 27.08 -43.70
CA ASN A 451 18.52 28.14 -44.71
C ASN A 451 18.79 29.51 -44.06
N VAL A 452 20.03 29.73 -43.60
CA VAL A 452 20.59 31.09 -43.47
C VAL A 452 22.07 31.06 -43.87
N ASN A 453 22.36 31.85 -44.92
CA ASN A 453 23.63 32.28 -45.49
C ASN A 453 24.29 31.40 -46.58
N PRO A 454 24.32 31.88 -47.85
CA PRO A 454 24.99 31.20 -48.94
C PRO A 454 26.40 31.77 -49.13
N ASN A 455 27.46 30.98 -48.92
CA ASN A 455 28.68 31.15 -49.71
C ASN A 455 29.67 29.97 -49.64
N LEU A 456 30.18 29.67 -50.84
CA LEU A 456 31.35 28.90 -51.24
C LEU A 456 31.46 27.37 -50.97
N ARG A 457 31.33 26.63 -52.09
CA ARG A 457 32.07 25.43 -52.51
C ARG A 457 32.19 24.27 -51.51
N LEU A 458 31.11 23.49 -51.34
CA LEU A 458 31.18 22.06 -50.97
C LEU A 458 29.91 21.32 -51.42
N ARG A 459 29.70 21.23 -52.74
CA ARG A 459 28.52 20.59 -53.35
C ARG A 459 28.58 19.05 -53.41
N GLY A 460 29.74 18.43 -53.18
CA GLY A 460 29.93 16.97 -53.28
C GLY A 460 29.57 16.18 -52.01
N LEU A 461 29.90 16.70 -50.82
CA LEU A 461 29.65 16.04 -49.53
C LEU A 461 28.21 16.17 -49.03
N PHE A 462 27.50 17.24 -49.43
CA PHE A 462 26.11 17.49 -49.04
C PHE A 462 25.09 16.55 -49.68
N LEU A 463 25.40 15.95 -50.84
CA LEU A 463 24.50 14.98 -51.49
C LEU A 463 24.58 13.59 -50.84
N TRP A 464 25.72 13.24 -50.25
CA TRP A 464 25.87 12.01 -49.46
C TRP A 464 25.19 12.13 -48.08
N TRP A 465 25.28 13.30 -47.44
CA TRP A 465 24.58 13.60 -46.18
C TRP A 465 23.06 13.78 -46.32
N ARG A 466 22.54 14.13 -47.51
CA ARG A 466 21.09 14.26 -47.75
C ARG A 466 20.34 12.91 -47.70
N LYS A 467 21.04 11.78 -47.83
CA LYS A 467 20.45 10.43 -47.77
C LYS A 467 20.17 9.91 -46.35
N TRP A 468 20.74 10.52 -45.31
CA TRP A 468 20.63 10.10 -43.91
C TRP A 468 19.41 10.71 -43.15
N GLY A 469 18.59 11.54 -43.81
CA GLY A 469 17.57 12.34 -43.13
C GLY A 469 16.18 11.70 -42.94
N LYS A 470 15.92 10.46 -43.37
CA LYS A 470 14.53 9.93 -43.44
C LYS A 470 14.28 8.55 -42.83
N LYS A 471 15.31 7.73 -42.58
CA LYS A 471 15.15 6.37 -42.00
C LYS A 471 15.78 6.20 -40.61
N ASP A 472 16.71 7.09 -40.24
CA ASP A 472 17.62 6.83 -39.11
C ASP A 472 17.12 7.35 -37.76
N TRP A 473 16.07 8.16 -37.68
CA TRP A 473 15.49 8.57 -36.38
C TRP A 473 14.75 7.42 -35.69
N ALA A 474 14.10 6.55 -36.47
CA ALA A 474 13.56 5.29 -35.95
C ALA A 474 14.68 4.35 -35.51
N ILE A 475 15.79 4.30 -36.26
CA ILE A 475 16.96 3.48 -35.92
C ILE A 475 17.70 4.03 -34.70
N ALA A 476 17.75 5.35 -34.51
CA ALA A 476 18.31 5.99 -33.32
C ALA A 476 17.40 5.84 -32.10
N ALA A 477 16.07 5.89 -32.26
CA ALA A 477 15.11 5.66 -31.18
C ALA A 477 15.04 4.18 -30.76
N VAL A 478 15.04 3.27 -31.74
CA VAL A 478 15.15 1.83 -31.52
C VAL A 478 16.54 1.49 -30.97
N GLY A 479 17.59 2.09 -31.51
CA GLY A 479 18.97 1.94 -31.03
C GLY A 479 19.16 2.45 -29.60
N PHE A 480 18.59 3.61 -29.25
CA PHE A 480 18.60 4.12 -27.89
C PHE A 480 17.80 3.23 -26.92
N SER A 481 16.62 2.76 -27.35
CA SER A 481 15.80 1.82 -26.56
C SER A 481 16.51 0.49 -26.35
N ILE A 482 17.20 -0.02 -27.38
CA ILE A 482 18.03 -1.24 -27.33
C ILE A 482 19.26 -1.04 -26.45
N ILE A 483 19.95 0.11 -26.53
CA ILE A 483 21.12 0.42 -25.69
C ILE A 483 20.71 0.54 -24.22
N VAL A 484 19.59 1.21 -23.92
CA VAL A 484 19.04 1.27 -22.56
C VAL A 484 18.64 -0.12 -22.07
N PHE A 485 17.98 -0.93 -22.92
CA PHE A 485 17.63 -2.31 -22.59
C PHE A 485 18.87 -3.19 -22.33
N ILE A 486 19.89 -3.12 -23.18
CA ILE A 486 21.14 -3.89 -23.08
C ILE A 486 21.94 -3.47 -21.84
N LEU A 487 22.11 -2.17 -21.57
CA LEU A 487 22.84 -1.69 -20.39
C LEU A 487 22.12 -2.05 -19.07
N THR A 488 20.78 -2.08 -19.08
CA THR A 488 19.98 -2.53 -17.93
C THR A 488 20.07 -4.05 -17.75
N TYR A 489 20.15 -4.81 -18.84
CA TYR A 489 20.26 -6.27 -18.83
C TYR A 489 21.67 -6.78 -18.44
N LEU A 490 22.73 -6.10 -18.90
CA LEU A 490 24.13 -6.43 -18.60
C LEU A 490 24.53 -6.14 -17.14
N SER A 491 23.71 -5.39 -16.40
CA SER A 491 23.95 -5.05 -15.00
C SER A 491 23.44 -6.12 -14.02
N ARG A 492 23.08 -7.33 -14.48
CA ARG A 492 22.47 -8.40 -13.65
C ARG A 492 23.39 -9.61 -13.40
N PRO A 493 23.34 -10.22 -12.21
CA PRO A 493 23.85 -11.57 -11.95
C PRO A 493 22.87 -12.65 -12.47
N LEU A 494 23.40 -13.73 -13.05
CA LEU A 494 22.67 -14.77 -13.80
C LEU A 494 22.01 -15.82 -12.87
N PRO A 495 20.71 -16.16 -13.02
CA PRO A 495 20.12 -17.38 -12.45
C PRO A 495 19.91 -18.49 -13.50
N LEU A 496 20.12 -19.74 -13.08
CA LEU A 496 19.97 -20.99 -13.86
C LEU A 496 18.49 -21.39 -14.08
N PRO A 497 18.13 -22.04 -15.20
CA PRO A 497 16.76 -22.44 -15.51
C PRO A 497 16.39 -23.87 -15.04
N LEU A 498 15.09 -24.09 -14.77
CA LEU A 498 14.45 -25.40 -14.57
C LEU A 498 13.30 -25.58 -15.59
N ASP A 499 13.18 -26.81 -16.08
CA ASP A 499 12.30 -27.28 -17.17
C ASP A 499 10.80 -27.37 -16.82
N PRO A 500 9.88 -27.27 -17.81
CA PRO A 500 8.46 -27.57 -17.64
C PRO A 500 8.03 -28.84 -18.40
N ALA A 501 7.35 -29.75 -17.70
CA ALA A 501 6.47 -30.74 -18.33
C ALA A 501 5.36 -31.18 -17.36
N ALA A 502 4.09 -30.95 -17.70
CA ALA A 502 3.00 -31.93 -17.61
C ALA A 502 1.64 -31.33 -18.03
N THR A 503 0.85 -32.21 -18.63
CA THR A 503 -0.35 -32.09 -19.47
C THR A 503 -1.70 -31.99 -18.73
N THR A 504 -2.63 -31.28 -19.39
CA THR A 504 -4.12 -31.27 -19.40
C THR A 504 -4.93 -32.40 -18.71
N SER A 505 -5.84 -32.06 -17.78
CA SER A 505 -7.34 -32.06 -17.90
C SER A 505 -8.02 -31.90 -16.52
N THR A 506 -9.13 -31.14 -16.45
CA THR A 506 -9.98 -30.68 -15.29
C THR A 506 -10.02 -29.16 -15.06
N THR A 507 -10.16 -28.36 -16.12
CA THR A 507 -10.00 -26.89 -16.01
C THR A 507 -11.26 -26.09 -15.63
N ASP A 508 -12.47 -26.66 -15.58
CA ASP A 508 -13.69 -25.87 -15.35
C ASP A 508 -14.03 -25.57 -13.87
N ASN A 509 -13.41 -26.27 -12.92
CA ASN A 509 -13.73 -26.13 -11.49
C ASN A 509 -12.69 -25.36 -10.66
N LEU A 510 -11.56 -25.01 -11.26
CA LEU A 510 -10.47 -24.33 -10.59
C LEU A 510 -10.71 -22.82 -10.52
N VAL A 511 -10.48 -22.21 -9.37
CA VAL A 511 -10.60 -20.76 -9.15
C VAL A 511 -9.24 -20.18 -8.83
N GLY A 512 -8.83 -19.18 -9.60
CA GLY A 512 -7.52 -18.51 -9.45
C GLY A 512 -7.37 -17.74 -8.14
N LEU A 513 -6.16 -17.72 -7.61
CA LEU A 513 -5.75 -16.90 -6.46
C LEU A 513 -5.60 -15.44 -6.91
N THR A 514 -6.28 -14.55 -6.19
CA THR A 514 -6.12 -13.10 -6.31
C THR A 514 -5.35 -12.60 -5.09
N LEU A 515 -4.16 -12.04 -5.33
CA LEU A 515 -3.39 -11.39 -4.27
C LEU A 515 -3.86 -9.95 -4.08
N LEU A 516 -3.89 -9.53 -2.82
CA LEU A 516 -4.28 -8.19 -2.42
C LEU A 516 -3.13 -7.23 -2.73
N HIS A 517 -3.07 -6.73 -3.96
CA HIS A 517 -2.08 -5.72 -4.37
C HIS A 517 -2.47 -4.30 -3.96
N ASN A 518 -3.76 -4.09 -3.68
CA ASN A 518 -4.32 -2.83 -3.17
C ASN A 518 -4.14 -2.67 -1.65
N THR A 519 -3.12 -3.28 -1.04
CA THR A 519 -2.86 -3.19 0.41
C THR A 519 -2.40 -1.79 0.78
N ARG A 520 -3.37 -0.87 0.84
CA ARG A 520 -3.30 0.51 1.33
C ARG A 520 -1.87 1.06 1.38
N ASP A 521 -1.30 1.32 0.20
CA ASP A 521 -0.24 2.32 0.05
C ASP A 521 -0.87 3.69 0.33
N ARG A 522 -1.14 3.98 1.61
CA ARG A 522 -1.42 5.33 2.12
C ARG A 522 -0.14 5.92 2.71
N GLY A 523 0.97 5.79 1.98
CA GLY A 523 2.25 6.40 2.32
C GLY A 523 2.66 7.43 1.27
N ALA A 524 2.93 8.66 1.70
CA ALA A 524 3.43 9.79 0.91
C ALA A 524 2.42 10.71 0.20
N CYS A 525 1.65 11.45 1.00
CA CYS A 525 1.16 12.79 0.62
C CYS A 525 1.18 13.68 1.86
N ILE A 526 1.61 14.96 1.74
CA ILE A 526 1.73 16.06 2.73
C ILE A 526 3.22 16.52 2.77
N LEU A 527 3.69 17.74 2.40
CA LEU A 527 3.12 19.10 2.18
C LEU A 527 3.81 19.83 1.01
N PHE A 528 3.06 20.67 0.27
CA PHE A 528 3.34 22.11 0.09
C PHE A 528 2.14 22.80 -0.60
N PHE A 529 1.37 23.63 0.12
CA PHE A 529 0.72 24.87 -0.35
C PHE A 529 -0.13 25.50 0.77
N SER A 530 0.45 26.48 1.46
CA SER A 530 -0.22 27.43 2.35
C SER A 530 -0.65 28.66 1.55
N PHE A 531 -1.91 28.70 1.08
CA PHE A 531 -2.69 29.95 0.96
C PHE A 531 -4.16 29.70 0.60
N LEU A 532 -4.48 28.66 -0.18
CA LEU A 532 -5.88 28.40 -0.59
C LEU A 532 -6.69 27.56 0.41
N SER A 533 -6.05 26.74 1.24
CA SER A 533 -6.74 25.88 2.22
C SER A 533 -7.36 26.67 3.38
N LEU A 534 -6.85 27.87 3.68
CA LEU A 534 -7.39 28.75 4.74
C LEU A 534 -8.76 29.33 4.39
N LEU A 535 -9.11 29.44 3.10
CA LEU A 535 -10.46 29.85 2.67
C LEU A 535 -11.49 28.72 2.80
N PHE A 536 -11.06 27.47 2.99
CA PHE A 536 -11.93 26.29 3.06
C PHE A 536 -11.91 25.60 4.43
N ASP A 537 -11.20 26.14 5.43
CA ASP A 537 -11.13 25.55 6.79
C ASP A 537 -12.48 25.61 7.53
N SER A 538 -13.38 26.53 7.16
CA SER A 538 -14.74 26.55 7.73
C SER A 538 -15.65 25.42 7.20
N ILE A 539 -15.24 24.70 6.15
CA ILE A 539 -15.99 23.58 5.53
C ILE A 539 -15.38 22.22 5.94
N ARG A 540 -14.25 22.22 6.66
CA ARG A 540 -13.46 21.01 7.00
C ARG A 540 -14.02 20.21 8.18
N SER A 541 -14.87 20.81 9.02
CA SER A 541 -15.42 20.14 10.22
C SER A 541 -16.43 19.04 9.89
N ASP A 542 -17.24 19.20 8.85
CA ASP A 542 -18.35 18.28 8.56
C ASP A 542 -18.03 17.26 7.44
N LEU A 543 -16.79 17.28 6.92
CA LEU A 543 -16.28 16.31 5.95
C LEU A 543 -15.60 15.07 6.61
N ILE A 544 -15.69 14.94 7.94
CA ILE A 544 -14.97 13.94 8.77
C ILE A 544 -15.69 12.58 8.84
N GLN A 545 -16.72 12.34 8.02
CA GLN A 545 -17.43 11.04 7.99
C GLN A 545 -17.28 10.25 6.68
N SER A 546 -16.36 10.65 5.79
CA SER A 546 -15.96 9.82 4.65
C SER A 546 -14.46 9.58 4.61
N ASN A 547 -14.09 8.32 4.79
CA ASN A 547 -12.75 7.74 4.99
C ASN A 547 -11.74 7.90 3.83
N ASP A 548 -11.70 9.04 3.12
CA ASP A 548 -10.79 9.26 1.98
C ASP A 548 -10.02 10.60 2.07
N ILE A 549 -9.22 10.77 3.13
CA ILE A 549 -8.13 11.75 3.16
C ILE A 549 -6.84 11.01 3.57
N CYS A 550 -5.80 11.12 2.74
CA CYS A 550 -4.46 10.60 3.01
C CYS A 550 -3.86 11.31 4.23
N LEU A 551 -3.88 10.62 5.36
CA LEU A 551 -3.05 10.87 6.53
C LEU A 551 -1.90 9.87 6.52
N PHE A 552 -0.71 10.32 6.90
CA PHE A 552 0.46 9.48 7.16
C PHE A 552 0.22 8.71 8.45
N ASP A 553 -0.70 7.75 8.41
CA ASP A 553 -0.64 6.65 9.34
C ASP A 553 0.54 5.76 8.94
N SER A 554 1.15 5.09 9.91
CA SER A 554 2.31 4.22 9.70
C SER A 554 2.11 3.29 8.48
N PHE A 555 3.19 2.85 7.80
CA PHE A 555 3.13 1.75 6.82
C PHE A 555 2.51 0.50 7.49
N VAL A 556 1.20 0.42 7.51
CA VAL A 556 0.40 -0.67 8.06
C VAL A 556 -0.08 -1.44 6.86
N ILE A 557 0.85 -2.16 6.25
CA ILE A 557 0.54 -3.05 5.12
C ILE A 557 -0.09 -4.32 5.71
N ALA A 558 -1.26 -4.69 5.21
CA ALA A 558 -1.83 -6.01 5.45
C ALA A 558 -0.97 -7.06 4.73
N VAL A 559 -0.23 -7.86 5.49
CA VAL A 559 0.69 -8.88 4.99
C VAL A 559 0.61 -10.14 5.84
N CYS A 560 0.92 -11.29 5.23
CA CYS A 560 1.05 -12.56 5.92
C CYS A 560 2.25 -12.58 6.89
N LEU A 561 2.40 -13.66 7.66
CA LEU A 561 3.49 -13.82 8.65
C LEU A 561 4.89 -13.58 8.06
N ASP A 562 5.10 -13.87 6.77
CA ASP A 562 6.37 -13.67 6.06
C ASP A 562 6.58 -12.28 5.45
N GLY A 563 5.51 -11.48 5.32
CA GLY A 563 5.50 -10.21 4.59
C GLY A 563 4.96 -10.28 3.16
N SER A 564 4.55 -11.46 2.69
CA SER A 564 3.83 -11.60 1.42
C SER A 564 2.40 -11.07 1.51
N LEU A 565 1.79 -10.78 0.35
CA LEU A 565 0.46 -10.19 0.30
C LEU A 565 -0.61 -11.26 0.60
N PRO A 566 -1.64 -10.95 1.38
CA PRO A 566 -2.75 -11.89 1.58
C PRO A 566 -3.50 -12.11 0.26
N GLY A 567 -4.33 -13.15 0.21
CA GLY A 567 -5.07 -13.47 -1.02
C GLY A 567 -6.39 -14.17 -0.77
N TYR A 568 -7.20 -14.21 -1.82
CA TYR A 568 -8.50 -14.88 -1.84
C TYR A 568 -8.77 -15.47 -3.23
N HIS A 569 -9.69 -16.43 -3.30
CA HIS A 569 -10.22 -16.96 -4.55
C HIS A 569 -11.65 -16.46 -4.72
N PHE A 570 -12.00 -16.00 -5.92
CA PHE A 570 -13.32 -15.43 -6.17
C PHE A 570 -13.96 -15.99 -7.43
N ARG A 571 -15.24 -16.36 -7.32
CA ARG A 571 -16.10 -16.75 -8.43
C ARG A 571 -17.40 -15.94 -8.36
N LYS A 572 -17.71 -15.23 -9.45
CA LYS A 572 -18.93 -14.43 -9.56
C LYS A 572 -20.19 -15.32 -9.55
N GLY A 573 -21.23 -14.85 -8.88
CA GLY A 573 -22.56 -15.44 -8.89
C GLY A 573 -23.30 -15.17 -10.20
N PHE A 574 -24.42 -15.84 -10.40
CA PHE A 574 -25.25 -15.72 -11.60
C PHE A 574 -26.75 -15.79 -11.29
N GLY A 575 -27.57 -15.30 -12.22
CA GLY A 575 -29.03 -15.28 -12.07
C GLY A 575 -29.46 -14.52 -10.81
N SER A 576 -30.37 -15.11 -10.04
CA SER A 576 -30.89 -14.55 -8.78
C SER A 576 -29.83 -14.39 -7.69
N GLY A 577 -28.74 -15.17 -7.72
CA GLY A 577 -27.65 -15.12 -6.75
C GLY A 577 -26.59 -14.06 -7.03
N SER A 578 -26.73 -13.27 -8.09
CA SER A 578 -25.74 -12.25 -8.48
C SER A 578 -25.51 -11.14 -7.45
N ASN A 579 -26.50 -10.87 -6.57
CA ASN A 579 -26.38 -9.94 -5.44
C ASN A 579 -26.30 -10.66 -4.08
N SER A 580 -26.05 -11.97 -4.09
CA SER A 580 -25.92 -12.79 -2.88
C SER A 580 -24.48 -13.28 -2.75
N TRP A 581 -23.96 -13.31 -1.52
CA TRP A 581 -22.53 -13.50 -1.27
C TRP A 581 -22.28 -14.53 -0.19
N ILE A 582 -21.33 -15.44 -0.45
CA ILE A 582 -20.76 -16.30 0.56
C ILE A 582 -19.24 -16.08 0.63
N LEU A 583 -18.79 -15.74 1.83
CA LEU A 583 -17.37 -15.61 2.15
C LEU A 583 -17.01 -16.79 3.05
N HIS A 584 -16.04 -17.59 2.65
CA HIS A 584 -15.59 -18.76 3.41
C HIS A 584 -14.13 -18.57 3.84
N ILE A 585 -13.89 -18.54 5.15
CA ILE A 585 -12.58 -18.37 5.75
C ILE A 585 -11.90 -19.73 5.92
N GLU A 586 -10.74 -19.88 5.29
CA GLU A 586 -9.90 -21.07 5.42
C GLU A 586 -9.45 -21.32 6.88
N GLY A 587 -9.46 -22.59 7.29
CA GLY A 587 -8.95 -23.04 8.58
C GLY A 587 -7.46 -23.34 8.56
N GLY A 588 -6.95 -23.97 9.62
CA GLY A 588 -5.55 -24.42 9.67
C GLY A 588 -4.84 -24.14 11.00
N GLY A 589 -5.57 -24.09 12.12
CA GLY A 589 -5.00 -23.90 13.45
C GLY A 589 -4.33 -22.55 13.68
N TRP A 590 -3.42 -22.49 14.65
CA TRP A 590 -2.73 -21.25 15.05
C TRP A 590 -1.24 -21.51 15.26
N CYS A 591 -0.50 -20.44 15.53
CA CYS A 591 0.85 -20.54 16.08
C CYS A 591 0.94 -19.70 17.37
N ASN A 592 1.44 -20.29 18.44
CA ASN A 592 1.42 -19.70 19.79
C ASN A 592 2.83 -19.40 20.33
N THR A 593 3.88 -19.89 19.65
CA THR A 593 5.29 -19.60 19.96
C THR A 593 6.02 -19.05 18.74
N ILE A 594 7.13 -18.32 18.95
CA ILE A 594 7.99 -17.84 17.85
C ILE A 594 8.44 -19.00 16.95
N ALA A 595 8.85 -20.13 17.52
CA ALA A 595 9.27 -21.30 16.76
C ALA A 595 8.14 -21.85 15.88
N SER A 596 6.94 -22.04 16.44
CA SER A 596 5.78 -22.51 15.68
C SER A 596 5.38 -21.54 14.57
N CYS A 597 5.45 -20.23 14.81
CA CYS A 597 5.12 -19.21 13.80
C CYS A 597 6.18 -19.11 12.71
N LEU A 598 7.47 -19.31 13.03
CA LEU A 598 8.55 -19.38 12.04
C LEU A 598 8.42 -20.59 11.14
N GLN A 599 8.05 -21.75 11.69
CA GLN A 599 7.76 -22.93 10.88
C GLN A 599 6.54 -22.67 9.97
N ARG A 600 5.48 -22.09 10.53
CA ARG A 600 4.25 -21.78 9.80
C ARG A 600 4.49 -20.79 8.65
N LYS A 601 5.36 -19.79 8.85
CA LYS A 601 5.77 -18.77 7.88
C LYS A 601 6.23 -19.38 6.55
N SER A 602 6.80 -20.58 6.58
CA SER A 602 7.31 -21.31 5.40
C SER A 602 6.27 -22.25 4.77
N THR A 603 4.98 -22.04 5.04
CA THR A 603 3.87 -22.84 4.48
C THR A 603 2.77 -21.93 3.92
N ALA A 604 1.79 -22.51 3.21
CA ALA A 604 0.63 -21.79 2.68
C ALA A 604 -0.18 -21.04 3.76
N LEU A 605 -0.04 -21.47 5.02
CA LEU A 605 -0.74 -20.92 6.18
C LEU A 605 0.01 -19.76 6.88
N GLY A 606 1.16 -19.36 6.34
CA GLY A 606 1.94 -18.21 6.81
C GLY A 606 2.51 -17.34 5.70
N SER A 607 2.34 -17.75 4.43
CA SER A 607 2.86 -17.04 3.27
C SER A 607 2.05 -17.37 2.01
N SER A 608 1.71 -16.34 1.24
CA SER A 608 1.03 -16.48 -0.04
C SER A 608 1.92 -17.08 -1.13
N SER A 609 3.24 -17.08 -0.93
CA SER A 609 4.20 -17.68 -1.87
C SER A 609 4.06 -19.20 -1.96
N TYR A 610 3.42 -19.82 -0.96
CA TYR A 610 3.16 -21.26 -0.91
C TYR A 610 1.67 -21.61 -1.09
N MET A 611 0.81 -20.62 -1.33
CA MET A 611 -0.61 -20.86 -1.57
C MET A 611 -0.84 -21.42 -2.98
N ASP A 612 -1.73 -22.39 -3.10
CA ASP A 612 -2.16 -22.89 -4.40
C ASP A 612 -2.73 -21.76 -5.26
N HIS A 613 -2.17 -21.59 -6.45
CA HIS A 613 -2.64 -20.59 -7.41
C HIS A 613 -4.07 -20.87 -7.90
N GLN A 614 -4.52 -22.11 -7.81
CA GLN A 614 -5.83 -22.56 -8.24
C GLN A 614 -6.39 -23.57 -7.25
N VAL A 615 -7.65 -23.42 -6.84
CA VAL A 615 -8.32 -24.37 -5.93
C VAL A 615 -9.70 -24.74 -6.45
N PRO A 616 -10.15 -25.99 -6.24
CA PRO A 616 -11.52 -26.38 -6.56
C PRO A 616 -12.49 -25.80 -5.53
N PHE A 617 -13.66 -25.37 -5.99
CA PHE A 617 -14.76 -24.97 -5.11
C PHE A 617 -15.73 -26.16 -4.93
N SER A 618 -15.83 -26.67 -3.70
CA SER A 618 -16.63 -27.82 -3.28
C SER A 618 -17.55 -27.47 -2.10
N GLY A 619 -18.46 -28.39 -1.73
CA GLY A 619 -19.38 -28.22 -0.60
C GLY A 619 -20.17 -26.92 -0.71
N ILE A 620 -20.15 -26.11 0.35
CA ILE A 620 -20.83 -24.81 0.43
C ILE A 620 -20.38 -23.79 -0.64
N LEU A 621 -19.20 -23.98 -1.25
CA LEU A 621 -18.71 -23.16 -2.37
C LEU A 621 -19.01 -23.77 -3.75
N SER A 622 -19.50 -25.01 -3.82
CA SER A 622 -19.79 -25.68 -5.10
C SER A 622 -20.84 -24.92 -5.91
N HIS A 623 -20.62 -24.81 -7.22
CA HIS A 623 -21.53 -24.16 -8.18
C HIS A 623 -22.55 -25.13 -8.78
N GLN A 624 -22.49 -26.40 -8.40
CA GLN A 624 -23.47 -27.41 -8.80
C GLN A 624 -24.60 -27.41 -7.79
N SER A 625 -25.84 -27.23 -8.26
CA SER A 625 -27.03 -27.25 -7.39
C SER A 625 -27.22 -28.61 -6.70
N SER A 626 -26.77 -29.71 -7.30
CA SER A 626 -26.77 -31.05 -6.70
C SER A 626 -25.85 -31.19 -5.49
N GLN A 627 -24.83 -30.35 -5.36
CA GLN A 627 -23.92 -30.33 -4.21
C GLN A 627 -24.18 -29.13 -3.28
N ASN A 628 -24.83 -28.07 -3.77
CA ASN A 628 -25.05 -26.84 -3.03
C ASN A 628 -26.41 -26.22 -3.39
N PRO A 629 -27.52 -26.83 -2.95
CA PRO A 629 -28.85 -26.54 -3.49
C PRO A 629 -29.27 -25.08 -3.36
N ASP A 630 -28.91 -24.44 -2.25
CA ASP A 630 -29.39 -23.10 -1.91
C ASP A 630 -28.41 -21.96 -2.26
N PHE A 631 -27.09 -22.24 -2.33
CA PHE A 631 -26.05 -21.22 -2.52
C PHE A 631 -25.26 -21.39 -3.83
N PHE A 632 -25.62 -22.34 -4.71
CA PHE A 632 -24.83 -22.66 -5.91
C PHE A 632 -24.60 -21.47 -6.86
N ASN A 633 -25.55 -20.54 -6.94
CA ASN A 633 -25.50 -19.40 -7.86
C ASN A 633 -25.03 -18.09 -7.21
N TRP A 634 -24.59 -18.13 -5.95
CA TRP A 634 -24.10 -16.95 -5.22
C TRP A 634 -22.67 -16.58 -5.63
N ASN A 635 -22.28 -15.33 -5.37
CA ASN A 635 -20.88 -14.92 -5.38
C ASN A 635 -20.11 -15.66 -4.28
N LYS A 636 -18.99 -16.28 -4.63
CA LYS A 636 -18.24 -17.15 -3.73
C LYS A 636 -16.81 -16.67 -3.57
N VAL A 637 -16.43 -16.47 -2.31
CA VAL A 637 -15.08 -16.05 -1.93
C VAL A 637 -14.50 -17.10 -0.98
N LYS A 638 -13.34 -17.67 -1.31
CA LYS A 638 -12.51 -18.40 -0.36
C LYS A 638 -11.37 -17.50 0.10
N ILE A 639 -11.41 -17.04 1.35
CA ILE A 639 -10.37 -16.22 1.97
C ILE A 639 -9.24 -17.15 2.44
N ARG A 640 -8.00 -16.88 2.00
CA ARG A 640 -6.82 -17.69 2.40
C ARG A 640 -6.27 -17.20 3.73
N TYR A 641 -5.98 -18.14 4.62
CA TYR A 641 -5.59 -17.85 6.00
C TYR A 641 -4.07 -17.87 6.16
N CYS A 642 -3.47 -16.74 6.55
CA CYS A 642 -2.01 -16.61 6.60
C CYS A 642 -1.43 -15.82 7.79
N ASP A 643 -2.24 -15.45 8.78
CA ASP A 643 -1.79 -14.69 9.96
C ASP A 643 -1.54 -15.57 11.19
N GLY A 644 -2.21 -16.72 11.29
CA GLY A 644 -2.02 -17.65 12.41
C GLY A 644 -2.73 -17.24 13.71
N ALA A 645 -3.64 -16.25 13.68
CA ALA A 645 -4.45 -15.76 14.82
C ALA A 645 -5.94 -15.60 14.47
N SER A 646 -6.51 -16.40 13.55
CA SER A 646 -7.92 -16.24 13.11
C SER A 646 -8.26 -14.82 12.64
N PHE A 647 -7.32 -14.15 11.96
CA PHE A 647 -7.42 -12.74 11.59
C PHE A 647 -7.66 -11.78 12.77
N ALA A 648 -7.30 -12.18 14.00
CA ALA A 648 -7.48 -11.35 15.19
C ALA A 648 -6.18 -10.63 15.60
N GLY A 649 -5.02 -11.07 15.12
CA GLY A 649 -3.71 -10.55 15.52
C GLY A 649 -3.47 -9.11 15.06
N HIS A 650 -3.05 -8.24 15.99
CA HIS A 650 -2.59 -6.89 15.69
C HIS A 650 -1.47 -6.50 16.67
N SER A 651 -0.29 -7.11 16.50
CA SER A 651 0.88 -6.76 17.31
C SER A 651 1.46 -5.41 16.87
N GLN A 652 1.75 -4.54 17.84
CA GLN A 652 2.51 -3.31 17.61
C GLN A 652 4.01 -3.58 17.43
N TYR A 653 4.49 -4.78 17.81
CA TYR A 653 5.90 -5.15 17.77
C TYR A 653 6.18 -6.09 16.59
N GLU A 654 7.02 -5.62 15.66
CA GLU A 654 7.40 -6.30 14.41
C GLU A 654 8.64 -7.19 14.56
N PHE A 655 9.31 -7.16 15.72
CA PHE A 655 10.56 -7.87 15.98
C PHE A 655 10.55 -8.41 17.41
N LYS A 656 10.27 -9.70 17.57
CA LYS A 656 10.57 -10.43 18.81
C LYS A 656 11.82 -11.27 18.53
N ASN A 657 12.89 -11.05 19.30
CA ASN A 657 14.14 -11.84 19.27
C ASN A 657 14.87 -11.91 17.91
N GLY A 658 14.94 -10.82 17.15
CA GLY A 658 15.76 -10.73 15.93
C GLY A 658 15.20 -11.46 14.69
N THR A 659 14.00 -12.04 14.78
CA THR A 659 13.33 -12.72 13.65
C THR A 659 12.20 -11.88 13.06
N LYS A 660 12.07 -11.85 11.73
CA LYS A 660 11.06 -11.04 10.99
C LYS A 660 9.74 -11.82 10.86
N LEU A 661 8.86 -11.69 11.84
CA LEU A 661 7.48 -12.19 11.84
C LEU A 661 6.49 -11.02 11.91
N LEU A 662 5.41 -11.07 11.11
CA LEU A 662 4.44 -9.98 11.00
C LEU A 662 3.03 -10.46 11.39
N PHE A 663 2.59 -10.11 12.60
CA PHE A 663 1.27 -10.45 13.12
C PHE A 663 0.25 -9.36 12.73
N ARG A 664 -0.32 -9.49 11.53
CA ARG A 664 -1.19 -8.48 10.90
C ARG A 664 -2.61 -8.97 10.59
N GLY A 665 -3.07 -10.04 11.24
CA GLY A 665 -4.36 -10.68 10.97
C GLY A 665 -5.56 -9.73 10.88
N HIS A 666 -5.72 -8.83 11.85
CA HIS A 666 -6.83 -7.86 11.85
C HIS A 666 -6.79 -6.93 10.63
N LEU A 667 -5.59 -6.54 10.22
CA LEU A 667 -5.39 -5.64 9.07
C LEU A 667 -5.62 -6.37 7.75
N ILE A 668 -5.27 -7.67 7.69
CA ILE A 668 -5.60 -8.52 6.56
C ILE A 668 -7.12 -8.64 6.42
N TRP A 669 -7.85 -8.81 7.53
CA TRP A 669 -9.31 -8.83 7.51
C TRP A 669 -9.90 -7.54 6.96
N GLU A 670 -9.50 -6.38 7.50
CA GLU A 670 -9.97 -5.07 7.02
C GLU A 670 -9.69 -4.88 5.53
N ALA A 671 -8.46 -5.16 5.09
CA ALA A 671 -8.08 -5.00 3.69
C ALA A 671 -8.86 -5.93 2.75
N LEU A 672 -9.11 -7.18 3.16
CA LEU A 672 -9.93 -8.12 2.40
C LEU A 672 -11.38 -7.63 2.28
N MET A 673 -11.97 -7.14 3.37
CA MET A 673 -13.34 -6.63 3.31
C MET A 673 -13.45 -5.41 2.40
N ASP A 674 -12.51 -4.46 2.48
CA ASP A 674 -12.48 -3.28 1.60
C ASP A 674 -12.40 -3.67 0.12
N GLU A 675 -11.53 -4.62 -0.24
CA GLU A 675 -11.42 -5.12 -1.61
C GLU A 675 -12.73 -5.78 -2.06
N LEU A 676 -13.32 -6.65 -1.22
CA LEU A 676 -14.56 -7.35 -1.55
C LEU A 676 -15.73 -6.37 -1.72
N LEU A 677 -15.81 -5.34 -0.89
CA LEU A 677 -16.79 -4.25 -1.01
C LEU A 677 -16.66 -3.52 -2.36
N SER A 678 -15.42 -3.31 -2.84
CA SER A 678 -15.13 -2.63 -4.10
C SER A 678 -15.56 -3.44 -5.33
N ILE A 679 -15.42 -4.77 -5.30
CA ILE A 679 -15.78 -5.64 -6.44
C ILE A 679 -17.26 -6.00 -6.49
N GLY A 680 -18.05 -5.66 -5.46
CA GLY A 680 -19.51 -5.74 -5.51
C GLY A 680 -20.22 -6.13 -4.21
N LEU A 681 -19.50 -6.55 -3.16
CA LEU A 681 -20.12 -6.94 -1.88
C LEU A 681 -20.92 -5.78 -1.25
N SER A 682 -20.55 -4.54 -1.53
CA SER A 682 -21.27 -3.34 -1.08
C SER A 682 -22.72 -3.24 -1.59
N ASN A 683 -23.09 -4.01 -2.62
CA ASN A 683 -24.45 -4.07 -3.17
C ASN A 683 -25.20 -5.34 -2.75
N ALA A 684 -24.64 -6.14 -1.83
CA ALA A 684 -25.23 -7.42 -1.42
C ALA A 684 -26.64 -7.24 -0.84
N LYS A 685 -27.57 -8.10 -1.26
CA LYS A 685 -28.89 -8.26 -0.64
C LYS A 685 -28.91 -9.39 0.37
N GLN A 686 -28.06 -10.38 0.17
CA GLN A 686 -27.89 -11.51 1.07
C GLN A 686 -26.39 -11.79 1.21
N ALA A 687 -25.94 -12.02 2.43
CA ALA A 687 -24.56 -12.38 2.70
C ALA A 687 -24.49 -13.46 3.79
N LEU A 688 -23.55 -14.40 3.62
CA LEU A 688 -23.21 -15.42 4.59
C LEU A 688 -21.69 -15.39 4.81
N LEU A 689 -21.27 -15.04 6.03
CA LEU A 689 -19.89 -15.26 6.45
C LEU A 689 -19.79 -16.67 6.99
N SER A 690 -18.84 -17.45 6.48
CA SER A 690 -18.60 -18.82 6.90
C SER A 690 -17.12 -19.09 7.09
N GLY A 691 -16.77 -20.15 7.79
CA GLY A 691 -15.40 -20.61 7.86
C GLY A 691 -15.30 -21.89 8.66
N CYS A 692 -14.19 -22.61 8.46
CA CYS A 692 -13.92 -23.82 9.23
C CYS A 692 -12.77 -23.63 10.24
N SER A 693 -12.86 -24.26 11.42
CA SER A 693 -11.72 -24.45 12.34
C SER A 693 -11.25 -23.08 12.84
N ALA A 694 -9.99 -22.73 12.65
CA ALA A 694 -9.51 -21.37 12.89
C ALA A 694 -10.28 -20.30 12.10
N GLY A 695 -10.76 -20.61 10.90
CA GLY A 695 -11.66 -19.75 10.11
C GLY A 695 -13.10 -19.73 10.63
N GLY A 696 -13.55 -20.81 11.28
CA GLY A 696 -14.83 -20.87 11.99
C GLY A 696 -14.80 -19.98 13.23
N LEU A 697 -13.70 -20.00 13.99
CA LEU A 697 -13.47 -19.05 15.06
C LEU A 697 -13.36 -17.60 14.53
N ALA A 698 -12.64 -17.39 13.42
CA ALA A 698 -12.56 -16.08 12.78
C ALA A 698 -13.94 -15.55 12.38
N THR A 699 -14.82 -16.43 11.89
CA THR A 699 -16.22 -16.09 11.60
C THR A 699 -16.92 -15.56 12.84
N LEU A 700 -16.77 -16.23 13.99
CA LEU A 700 -17.39 -15.78 15.25
C LEU A 700 -16.84 -14.43 15.72
N ILE A 701 -15.52 -14.24 15.65
CA ILE A 701 -14.85 -13.00 16.06
C ILE A 701 -15.35 -11.82 15.22
N HIS A 702 -15.40 -11.97 13.89
CA HIS A 702 -15.66 -10.87 12.96
C HIS A 702 -17.12 -10.78 12.49
N CYS A 703 -18.04 -11.59 13.03
CA CYS A 703 -19.41 -11.71 12.52
C CYS A 703 -20.19 -10.38 12.53
N ASP A 704 -20.15 -9.67 13.65
CA ASP A 704 -20.85 -8.38 13.77
C ASP A 704 -20.16 -7.29 12.94
N ASP A 705 -18.83 -7.28 12.90
CA ASP A 705 -18.06 -6.33 12.09
C ASP A 705 -18.43 -6.51 10.60
N PHE A 706 -18.55 -7.76 10.14
CA PHE A 706 -19.04 -8.08 8.80
C PHE A 706 -20.47 -7.58 8.55
N ARG A 707 -21.38 -7.77 9.52
CA ARG A 707 -22.77 -7.26 9.43
C ARG A 707 -22.82 -5.74 9.29
N GLU A 708 -21.95 -5.02 10.00
CA GLU A 708 -21.90 -3.57 10.02
C GLU A 708 -21.41 -2.95 8.70
N LEU A 709 -20.60 -3.69 7.92
CA LEU A 709 -20.08 -3.24 6.62
C LEU A 709 -21.12 -3.29 5.48
N LEU A 710 -22.21 -4.04 5.66
CA LEU A 710 -23.18 -4.32 4.60
C LEU A 710 -24.43 -3.44 4.68
N PRO A 711 -25.20 -3.30 3.58
CA PRO A 711 -26.43 -2.51 3.57
C PRO A 711 -27.37 -2.88 4.72
N LYS A 712 -28.06 -1.88 5.27
CA LYS A 712 -28.97 -2.11 6.42
C LYS A 712 -30.11 -3.06 6.08
N ASP A 713 -30.58 -3.04 4.83
CA ASP A 713 -31.63 -3.90 4.28
C ASP A 713 -31.12 -5.28 3.81
N ALA A 714 -29.80 -5.53 3.86
CA ALA A 714 -29.25 -6.83 3.50
C ALA A 714 -29.48 -7.87 4.61
N THR A 715 -29.84 -9.08 4.23
CA THR A 715 -29.87 -10.24 5.14
C THR A 715 -28.45 -10.75 5.31
N VAL A 716 -27.88 -10.60 6.51
CA VAL A 716 -26.53 -11.05 6.82
C VAL A 716 -26.58 -12.02 8.00
N LYS A 717 -25.94 -13.17 7.83
CA LYS A 717 -25.82 -14.20 8.87
C LYS A 717 -24.43 -14.81 8.85
N CYS A 718 -24.06 -15.52 9.92
CA CYS A 718 -22.76 -16.14 10.06
C CYS A 718 -22.87 -17.65 10.34
N LEU A 719 -21.96 -18.45 9.77
CA LEU A 719 -21.90 -19.89 9.97
C LEU A 719 -20.50 -20.28 10.44
N ALA A 720 -20.38 -20.83 11.65
CA ALA A 720 -19.11 -21.34 12.15
C ALA A 720 -19.10 -22.87 12.09
N ASP A 721 -18.20 -23.44 11.30
CA ASP A 721 -18.00 -24.88 11.15
C ASP A 721 -16.76 -25.33 11.92
N ALA A 722 -16.89 -26.31 12.80
CA ALA A 722 -15.80 -26.81 13.65
C ALA A 722 -15.01 -25.70 14.37
N GLY A 723 -15.68 -24.57 14.65
CA GLY A 723 -15.10 -23.37 15.24
C GLY A 723 -15.47 -23.20 16.71
N PHE A 724 -16.25 -24.11 17.29
CA PHE A 724 -16.72 -24.06 18.68
C PHE A 724 -15.81 -24.90 19.59
N PHE A 725 -14.65 -24.35 19.94
CA PHE A 725 -13.69 -24.98 20.84
C PHE A 725 -14.08 -24.78 22.31
N LEU A 726 -14.08 -25.87 23.08
CA LEU A 726 -14.28 -25.84 24.54
C LEU A 726 -13.02 -25.48 25.35
N ASP A 727 -13.22 -24.79 26.47
CA ASP A 727 -12.22 -24.57 27.54
C ASP A 727 -12.29 -25.71 28.57
N GLU A 728 -12.03 -26.94 28.12
CA GLU A 728 -12.05 -28.13 28.96
C GLU A 728 -10.63 -28.59 29.32
N LYS A 729 -10.52 -29.26 30.47
CA LYS A 729 -9.26 -29.86 30.92
C LYS A 729 -8.94 -31.10 30.09
N ASP A 730 -7.65 -31.34 29.88
CA ASP A 730 -7.20 -32.59 29.27
C ASP A 730 -7.36 -33.79 30.22
N VAL A 731 -7.05 -35.00 29.73
CA VAL A 731 -7.15 -36.24 30.52
C VAL A 731 -6.21 -36.31 31.75
N LEU A 732 -5.25 -35.40 31.87
CA LEU A 732 -4.39 -35.25 33.07
C LEU A 732 -4.82 -34.08 33.97
N GLY A 733 -5.87 -33.34 33.61
CA GLY A 733 -6.40 -32.21 34.37
C GLY A 733 -5.76 -30.85 34.06
N ASN A 734 -4.93 -30.75 33.02
CA ASN A 734 -4.27 -29.51 32.61
C ASN A 734 -5.19 -28.63 31.75
N ASN A 735 -5.01 -27.31 31.83
CA ASN A 735 -5.72 -26.37 30.96
C ASN A 735 -4.96 -26.16 29.64
N THR A 736 -5.01 -27.15 28.75
CA THR A 736 -4.24 -27.16 27.50
C THR A 736 -4.72 -26.09 26.51
N MET A 737 -6.03 -25.99 26.25
CA MET A 737 -6.56 -24.98 25.30
C MET A 737 -6.45 -23.56 25.84
N GLY A 738 -6.80 -23.35 27.11
CA GLY A 738 -6.68 -22.03 27.73
C GLY A 738 -5.24 -21.51 27.71
N SER A 739 -4.26 -22.36 28.01
CA SER A 739 -2.84 -21.99 27.91
C SER A 739 -2.44 -21.68 26.46
N PHE A 740 -2.89 -22.48 25.50
CA PHE A 740 -2.61 -22.24 24.09
C PHE A 740 -3.21 -20.91 23.57
N TYR A 741 -4.47 -20.61 23.92
CA TYR A 741 -5.10 -19.33 23.59
C TYR A 741 -4.46 -18.15 24.31
N GLN A 742 -4.00 -18.34 25.54
CA GLN A 742 -3.23 -17.33 26.27
C GLN A 742 -1.94 -16.97 25.52
N ASP A 743 -1.20 -17.98 25.06
CA ASP A 743 0.02 -17.78 24.28
C ASP A 743 -0.24 -17.07 22.94
N VAL A 744 -1.27 -17.49 22.18
CA VAL A 744 -1.67 -16.81 20.93
C VAL A 744 -2.02 -15.34 21.21
N THR A 745 -2.80 -15.10 22.26
CA THR A 745 -3.27 -13.76 22.65
C THR A 745 -2.10 -12.83 22.97
N GLN A 746 -1.14 -13.30 23.76
CA GLN A 746 0.03 -12.54 24.17
C GLN A 746 1.06 -12.38 23.05
N LEU A 747 1.27 -13.43 22.24
CA LEU A 747 2.26 -13.41 21.18
C LEU A 747 1.86 -12.44 20.07
N GLN A 748 0.62 -12.55 19.59
CA GLN A 748 0.14 -11.91 18.37
C GLN A 748 -0.70 -10.64 18.61
N GLY A 749 -1.02 -10.32 19.86
CA GLY A 749 -1.73 -9.09 20.22
C GLY A 749 -3.18 -9.07 19.72
N VAL A 750 -3.95 -10.09 20.06
CA VAL A 750 -5.34 -10.26 19.55
C VAL A 750 -6.37 -9.36 20.24
N VAL A 751 -6.01 -8.73 21.36
CA VAL A 751 -6.92 -8.00 22.26
C VAL A 751 -7.76 -6.95 21.54
N LYS A 752 -7.22 -6.29 20.51
CA LYS A 752 -7.95 -5.25 19.75
C LYS A 752 -9.13 -5.80 18.95
N SER A 753 -9.08 -7.06 18.54
CA SER A 753 -10.13 -7.72 17.75
C SER A 753 -11.20 -8.36 18.63
N LEU A 754 -11.03 -8.33 19.96
CA LEU A 754 -11.95 -8.92 20.92
C LEU A 754 -12.94 -7.88 21.46
N ARG A 755 -14.10 -8.35 21.92
CA ARG A 755 -15.14 -7.48 22.47
C ARG A 755 -14.69 -6.80 23.76
N LYS A 756 -14.87 -5.47 23.81
CA LYS A 756 -14.56 -4.63 24.97
C LYS A 756 -15.29 -5.08 26.25
N ASN A 757 -16.54 -5.51 26.12
CA ASN A 757 -17.33 -5.98 27.26
C ASN A 757 -16.83 -7.30 27.85
N CYS A 758 -16.26 -8.19 27.02
CA CYS A 758 -15.66 -9.42 27.51
C CYS A 758 -14.32 -9.15 28.21
N ILE A 759 -13.41 -8.42 27.57
CA ILE A 759 -12.05 -8.16 28.09
C ILE A 759 -12.03 -7.32 29.38
N THR A 760 -13.13 -6.64 29.71
CA THR A 760 -13.28 -5.90 30.97
C THR A 760 -13.75 -6.79 32.12
N ARG A 761 -14.37 -7.94 31.82
CA ARG A 761 -14.92 -8.89 32.80
C ARG A 761 -13.99 -10.06 33.10
N MET A 762 -13.12 -10.43 32.16
CA MET A 762 -12.23 -11.58 32.28
C MET A 762 -10.93 -11.40 31.50
N ASP A 763 -9.97 -12.31 31.71
CA ASP A 763 -8.71 -12.30 30.99
C ASP A 763 -8.92 -12.35 29.46
N PRO A 764 -8.16 -11.57 28.66
CA PRO A 764 -8.43 -11.45 27.23
C PRO A 764 -8.44 -12.77 26.45
N TYR A 765 -7.64 -13.76 26.83
CA TYR A 765 -7.60 -15.05 26.14
C TYR A 765 -8.90 -15.84 26.30
N LYS A 766 -9.64 -15.64 27.40
CA LYS A 766 -10.93 -16.29 27.63
C LYS A 766 -11.98 -15.79 26.65
N CYS A 767 -11.87 -14.54 26.22
CA CYS A 767 -12.73 -13.94 25.21
C CYS A 767 -12.47 -14.45 23.79
N LEU A 768 -11.44 -15.29 23.60
CA LEU A 768 -11.22 -16.03 22.36
C LEU A 768 -12.09 -17.30 22.32
N PHE A 769 -12.63 -17.77 23.45
CA PHE A 769 -13.50 -18.94 23.45
C PHE A 769 -14.87 -18.61 22.83
N PRO A 770 -15.33 -19.45 21.88
CA PRO A 770 -16.64 -19.32 21.24
C PRO A 770 -17.81 -19.16 22.20
N GLU A 771 -17.79 -19.84 23.35
CA GLU A 771 -18.84 -19.73 24.38
C GLU A 771 -19.06 -18.27 24.82
N GLU A 772 -17.98 -17.50 24.98
CA GLU A 772 -18.05 -16.09 25.37
C GLU A 772 -18.43 -15.18 24.20
N ILE A 773 -17.95 -15.49 22.99
CA ILE A 773 -18.24 -14.70 21.79
C ILE A 773 -19.75 -14.77 21.47
N ILE A 774 -20.33 -15.96 21.44
CA ILE A 774 -21.74 -16.14 21.04
C ILE A 774 -22.74 -15.57 22.05
N LYS A 775 -22.33 -15.33 23.31
CA LYS A 775 -23.16 -14.64 24.30
C LYS A 775 -23.42 -13.20 23.88
N GLU A 776 -22.42 -12.51 23.33
CA GLU A 776 -22.47 -11.10 22.96
C GLU A 776 -22.79 -10.83 21.47
N THR A 777 -22.67 -11.81 20.58
CA THR A 777 -22.93 -11.59 19.15
C THR A 777 -24.41 -11.29 18.88
N ARG A 778 -24.66 -10.21 18.13
CA ARG A 778 -26.00 -9.74 17.76
C ARG A 778 -26.48 -10.34 16.45
N THR A 779 -25.56 -10.55 15.51
CA THR A 779 -25.86 -11.13 14.21
C THR A 779 -26.22 -12.62 14.35
N PRO A 780 -27.25 -13.13 13.65
CA PRO A 780 -27.61 -14.54 13.71
C PRO A 780 -26.46 -15.47 13.32
N ILE A 781 -26.17 -16.46 14.18
CA ILE A 781 -25.12 -17.46 13.98
C ILE A 781 -25.73 -18.86 13.80
N PHE A 782 -25.16 -19.65 12.90
CA PHE A 782 -25.34 -21.10 12.84
C PHE A 782 -24.05 -21.81 13.24
N LEU A 783 -24.13 -22.75 14.18
CA LEU A 783 -22.99 -23.58 14.55
C LEU A 783 -23.15 -24.97 13.93
N VAL A 784 -22.19 -25.33 13.08
CA VAL A 784 -21.98 -26.70 12.61
C VAL A 784 -20.78 -27.22 13.37
N ASN A 785 -20.93 -28.21 14.24
CA ASN A 785 -19.77 -28.70 14.99
C ASN A 785 -19.97 -30.16 15.36
N PRO A 786 -18.99 -31.04 15.10
CA PRO A 786 -19.03 -32.39 15.63
C PRO A 786 -18.95 -32.35 17.16
N ALA A 787 -19.72 -33.20 17.85
CA ALA A 787 -19.61 -33.39 19.29
C ALA A 787 -18.29 -34.09 19.68
N TYR A 788 -17.70 -34.82 18.73
CA TYR A 788 -16.42 -35.52 18.87
C TYR A 788 -15.44 -35.02 17.80
N ASP A 789 -15.20 -33.71 17.78
CA ASP A 789 -14.25 -33.09 16.85
C ASP A 789 -12.86 -33.70 17.01
N PHE A 790 -12.35 -34.35 15.97
CA PHE A 790 -11.09 -35.10 16.09
C PHE A 790 -9.91 -34.17 16.38
N TRP A 791 -9.93 -32.93 15.87
CA TRP A 791 -8.85 -31.99 16.07
C TRP A 791 -8.78 -31.61 17.55
N GLN A 792 -9.92 -31.26 18.15
CA GLN A 792 -9.96 -30.92 19.57
C GLN A 792 -9.65 -32.14 20.46
N ILE A 793 -10.10 -33.34 20.11
CA ILE A 793 -9.74 -34.56 20.86
C ILE A 793 -8.21 -34.78 20.82
N GLN A 794 -7.60 -34.74 19.63
CA GLN A 794 -6.18 -35.06 19.45
C GLN A 794 -5.23 -33.99 19.99
N HIS A 795 -5.61 -32.71 19.96
CA HIS A 795 -4.70 -31.61 20.29
C HIS A 795 -4.99 -30.99 21.67
N ILE A 796 -6.21 -31.14 22.20
CA ILE A 796 -6.64 -30.47 23.42
C ILE A 796 -7.02 -31.46 24.53
N LEU A 797 -7.97 -32.37 24.26
CA LEU A 797 -8.43 -33.31 25.30
C LEU A 797 -7.37 -34.38 25.59
N VAL A 798 -6.70 -34.87 24.54
CA VAL A 798 -5.69 -35.93 24.62
C VAL A 798 -4.48 -35.61 23.74
N PRO A 799 -3.75 -34.50 24.01
CA PRO A 799 -2.49 -34.21 23.34
C PRO A 799 -1.44 -35.29 23.64
N ASP A 800 -0.42 -35.40 22.79
CA ASP A 800 0.68 -36.37 22.96
C ASP A 800 1.32 -36.30 24.36
N ALA A 801 1.46 -35.10 24.90
CA ALA A 801 2.02 -34.86 26.23
C ALA A 801 1.19 -35.48 27.36
N SER A 802 -0.12 -35.69 27.13
CA SER A 802 -1.06 -36.21 28.12
C SER A 802 -1.33 -37.71 27.98
N ASP A 803 -0.73 -38.37 26.99
CA ASP A 803 -0.76 -39.83 26.79
C ASP A 803 0.65 -40.44 26.59
N PRO A 804 1.59 -40.26 27.54
CA PRO A 804 2.98 -40.72 27.38
C PRO A 804 3.12 -42.24 27.24
N GLN A 805 2.15 -43.00 27.76
CA GLN A 805 2.14 -44.47 27.69
C GLN A 805 1.37 -45.00 26.46
N GLY A 806 0.76 -44.13 25.65
CA GLY A 806 0.05 -44.52 24.44
C GLY A 806 -1.28 -45.24 24.69
N TYR A 807 -1.91 -45.05 25.85
CA TYR A 807 -3.20 -45.65 26.21
C TYR A 807 -4.32 -45.17 25.27
N TRP A 808 -4.29 -43.89 24.92
CA TRP A 808 -5.28 -43.26 24.02
C TRP A 808 -4.88 -43.30 22.55
N LYS A 809 -3.63 -43.67 22.23
CA LYS A 809 -3.06 -43.62 20.87
C LYS A 809 -3.98 -44.16 19.78
N ARG A 810 -4.63 -45.31 19.98
CA ARG A 810 -5.57 -45.87 18.97
C ARG A 810 -6.94 -45.19 19.01
N CYS A 811 -7.49 -44.97 20.19
CA CYS A 811 -8.81 -44.36 20.41
C CYS A 811 -8.90 -42.96 19.79
N ARG A 812 -7.89 -42.09 19.99
CA ARG A 812 -7.89 -40.73 19.45
C ARG A 812 -7.67 -40.67 17.92
N MET A 813 -7.30 -41.78 17.28
CA MET A 813 -7.11 -41.87 15.82
C MET A 813 -8.36 -42.45 15.15
N ASN A 814 -9.09 -43.31 15.86
CA ASN A 814 -10.38 -43.84 15.44
C ASN A 814 -11.18 -44.28 16.68
N LEU A 815 -12.36 -43.66 16.88
CA LEU A 815 -13.18 -43.88 18.08
C LEU A 815 -13.69 -45.32 18.24
N ARG A 816 -13.66 -46.13 17.19
CA ARG A 816 -14.03 -47.56 17.25
C ARG A 816 -13.09 -48.38 18.15
N TYR A 817 -11.87 -47.91 18.37
CA TYR A 817 -10.88 -48.57 19.22
C TYR A 817 -10.87 -48.07 20.66
N CYS A 818 -11.77 -47.16 21.03
CA CYS A 818 -11.91 -46.70 22.40
C CYS A 818 -12.52 -47.80 23.28
N ASN A 819 -11.91 -48.04 24.44
CA ASN A 819 -12.52 -48.90 25.46
C ASN A 819 -13.65 -48.16 26.21
N PRO A 820 -14.45 -48.85 27.03
CA PRO A 820 -15.59 -48.22 27.72
C PRO A 820 -15.22 -47.00 28.57
N SER A 821 -14.09 -47.02 29.29
CA SER A 821 -13.65 -45.89 30.12
C SER A 821 -13.20 -44.69 29.29
N GLN A 822 -12.52 -44.94 28.17
CA GLN A 822 -12.16 -43.87 27.22
C GLN A 822 -13.41 -43.25 26.59
N MET A 823 -14.37 -44.09 26.21
CA MET A 823 -15.63 -43.63 25.66
C MET A 823 -16.41 -42.80 26.67
N GLU A 824 -16.45 -43.19 27.95
CA GLU A 824 -17.11 -42.42 29.01
C GLU A 824 -16.56 -40.99 29.13
N ILE A 825 -15.24 -40.81 29.04
CA ILE A 825 -14.60 -39.49 29.03
C ILE A 825 -15.00 -38.67 27.79
N LEU A 826 -15.05 -39.30 26.61
CA LEU A 826 -15.52 -38.64 25.38
C LEU A 826 -17.01 -38.26 25.48
N GLN A 827 -17.83 -39.06 26.15
CA GLN A 827 -19.22 -38.71 26.44
C GLN A 827 -19.34 -37.55 27.43
N GLY A 828 -18.45 -37.49 28.41
CA GLY A 828 -18.28 -36.33 29.29
C GLY A 828 -17.97 -35.07 28.49
N PHE A 829 -17.02 -35.14 27.56
CA PHE A 829 -16.64 -34.03 26.68
C PHE A 829 -17.82 -33.53 25.82
N ARG A 830 -18.61 -34.44 25.22
CA ARG A 830 -19.87 -34.08 24.55
C ARG A 830 -20.83 -33.38 25.50
N SER A 831 -20.98 -33.89 26.73
CA SER A 831 -21.89 -33.30 27.72
C SER A 831 -21.49 -31.87 28.10
N SER A 832 -20.18 -31.61 28.24
CA SER A 832 -19.64 -30.27 28.41
C SER A 832 -19.97 -29.34 27.24
N MET A 833 -19.86 -29.83 26.00
CA MET A 833 -20.23 -29.06 24.82
C MET A 833 -21.71 -28.64 24.85
N LEU A 834 -22.60 -29.59 25.12
CA LEU A 834 -24.04 -29.32 25.17
C LEU A 834 -24.39 -28.36 26.31
N LYS A 835 -23.67 -28.45 27.43
CA LYS A 835 -23.80 -27.50 28.54
C LYS A 835 -23.39 -26.09 28.11
N ALA A 836 -22.24 -25.92 27.46
CA ALA A 836 -21.76 -24.63 26.94
C ALA A 836 -22.73 -24.02 25.89
N LEU A 837 -23.46 -24.86 25.16
CA LEU A 837 -24.45 -24.44 24.16
C LEU A 837 -25.86 -24.23 24.71
N SER A 838 -26.13 -24.54 25.98
CA SER A 838 -27.50 -24.55 26.54
C SER A 838 -28.23 -23.21 26.40
N ASP A 839 -27.56 -22.10 26.72
CA ASP A 839 -28.12 -20.75 26.57
C ASP A 839 -28.33 -20.38 25.09
N PHE A 840 -27.39 -20.77 24.22
CA PHE A 840 -27.48 -20.50 22.79
C PHE A 840 -28.58 -21.33 22.10
N GLN A 841 -28.85 -22.53 22.59
CA GLN A 841 -29.94 -23.38 22.11
C GLN A 841 -31.30 -22.68 22.26
N GLN A 842 -31.47 -21.85 23.29
CA GLN A 842 -32.69 -21.08 23.54
C GLN A 842 -32.84 -19.86 22.61
N LYS A 843 -31.76 -19.37 21.99
CA LYS A 843 -31.82 -18.24 21.03
C LYS A 843 -32.57 -18.65 19.76
N LYS A 844 -33.75 -18.08 19.52
CA LYS A 844 -34.60 -18.38 18.35
C LYS A 844 -33.91 -18.15 17.00
N GLU A 845 -33.10 -17.09 16.90
CA GLU A 845 -32.41 -16.72 15.66
C GLU A 845 -31.12 -17.53 15.42
N GLY A 846 -30.62 -18.24 16.43
CA GLY A 846 -29.43 -19.09 16.29
C GLY A 846 -29.77 -20.45 15.68
N GLY A 847 -28.86 -21.01 14.89
CA GLY A 847 -28.98 -22.37 14.35
C GLY A 847 -27.93 -23.32 14.94
N LEU A 848 -28.28 -24.60 15.09
CA LEU A 848 -27.38 -25.65 15.56
C LEU A 848 -27.49 -26.89 14.68
N PHE A 849 -26.34 -27.45 14.30
CA PHE A 849 -26.19 -28.79 13.77
C PHE A 849 -25.00 -29.45 14.47
N ILE A 850 -25.28 -30.15 15.57
CA ILE A 850 -24.30 -30.85 16.38
C ILE A 850 -24.43 -32.34 16.14
N ASN A 851 -23.60 -32.89 15.24
CA ASN A 851 -23.60 -34.32 14.94
C ASN A 851 -22.61 -35.09 15.82
N SER A 852 -22.78 -36.40 15.89
CA SER A 852 -21.88 -37.26 16.68
C SER A 852 -20.79 -37.92 15.85
N CYS A 853 -20.42 -37.29 14.73
CA CYS A 853 -19.37 -37.81 13.86
C CYS A 853 -17.98 -37.49 14.42
N PHE A 854 -17.02 -38.36 14.13
CA PHE A 854 -15.60 -38.11 14.35
C PHE A 854 -15.02 -37.41 13.12
N SER A 855 -15.24 -36.10 13.01
CA SER A 855 -14.93 -35.29 11.83
C SER A 855 -14.39 -33.91 12.22
N HIS A 856 -13.98 -33.11 11.22
CA HIS A 856 -13.58 -31.71 11.33
C HIS A 856 -13.81 -31.04 9.97
N CYS A 857 -14.25 -29.78 9.92
CA CYS A 857 -14.52 -29.05 8.67
C CYS A 857 -15.54 -29.67 7.71
N GLN A 858 -16.81 -29.67 8.08
CA GLN A 858 -17.86 -30.42 7.39
C GLN A 858 -18.55 -29.66 6.24
N THR A 859 -18.35 -28.35 6.14
CA THR A 859 -19.11 -27.51 5.19
C THR A 859 -18.45 -27.37 3.82
N TRP A 860 -17.14 -27.55 3.73
CA TRP A 860 -16.39 -27.38 2.48
C TRP A 860 -16.22 -28.68 1.68
N MET A 861 -16.40 -29.85 2.31
CA MET A 861 -16.35 -31.16 1.64
C MET A 861 -17.73 -31.52 1.08
N ALA A 862 -17.79 -32.03 -0.15
CA ALA A 862 -19.06 -32.37 -0.80
C ALA A 862 -19.74 -33.55 -0.07
N GLU A 863 -18.94 -34.49 0.40
CA GLU A 863 -19.33 -35.73 1.07
C GLU A 863 -20.08 -35.44 2.37
N THR A 864 -19.67 -34.43 3.14
CA THR A 864 -20.27 -34.08 4.43
C THR A 864 -21.33 -32.98 4.33
N TRP A 865 -21.25 -32.12 3.32
CA TRP A 865 -22.17 -30.99 3.15
C TRP A 865 -23.54 -31.41 2.59
N HIS A 866 -23.54 -32.00 1.38
CA HIS A 866 -24.77 -32.40 0.68
C HIS A 866 -24.50 -33.50 -0.36
N SER A 867 -24.64 -34.74 0.09
CA SER A 867 -24.53 -35.95 -0.72
C SER A 867 -25.48 -37.03 -0.20
N SER A 868 -25.58 -38.15 -0.92
CA SER A 868 -26.30 -39.33 -0.45
C SER A 868 -25.67 -39.97 0.79
N THR A 869 -24.38 -39.77 1.02
CA THR A 869 -23.61 -40.29 2.15
C THR A 869 -23.32 -39.26 3.24
N SER A 870 -23.86 -38.04 3.11
CA SER A 870 -23.67 -37.00 4.12
C SER A 870 -24.29 -37.35 5.47
N PRO A 871 -23.68 -36.87 6.57
CA PRO A 871 -24.26 -37.00 7.89
C PRO A 871 -25.63 -36.31 7.96
N ARG A 872 -26.59 -37.00 8.54
CA ARG A 872 -27.97 -36.55 8.70
C ARG A 872 -28.38 -36.59 10.16
N ILE A 873 -29.13 -35.58 10.59
CA ILE A 873 -29.87 -35.58 11.84
C ILE A 873 -31.33 -35.35 11.49
N ASN A 874 -32.22 -36.25 11.91
CA ASN A 874 -33.63 -36.23 11.52
C ASN A 874 -33.80 -36.15 9.99
N ASP A 875 -33.07 -37.02 9.27
CA ASP A 875 -33.02 -37.14 7.81
C ASP A 875 -32.55 -35.90 7.02
N LYS A 876 -32.15 -34.81 7.69
CA LYS A 876 -31.63 -33.60 7.05
C LYS A 876 -30.11 -33.56 7.05
N THR A 877 -29.53 -33.25 5.89
CA THR A 877 -28.11 -32.91 5.73
C THR A 877 -27.76 -31.57 6.37
N ILE A 878 -26.46 -31.29 6.46
CA ILE A 878 -25.96 -29.98 6.91
C ILE A 878 -26.46 -28.88 5.97
N ALA A 879 -26.37 -29.08 4.65
CA ALA A 879 -26.80 -28.08 3.67
C ALA A 879 -28.29 -27.73 3.78
N GLU A 880 -29.16 -28.74 3.90
CA GLU A 880 -30.61 -28.53 4.07
C GLU A 880 -30.91 -27.79 5.38
N SER A 881 -30.22 -28.15 6.46
CA SER A 881 -30.37 -27.51 7.77
C SER A 881 -29.91 -26.05 7.77
N VAL A 882 -28.79 -25.75 7.11
CA VAL A 882 -28.28 -24.38 6.97
C VAL A 882 -29.19 -23.56 6.06
N GLY A 883 -29.66 -24.12 4.95
CA GLY A 883 -30.62 -23.48 4.05
C GLY A 883 -31.92 -23.13 4.76
N ASP A 884 -32.50 -24.09 5.48
CA ASP A 884 -33.71 -23.89 6.27
C ASP A 884 -33.56 -22.76 7.28
N TRP A 885 -32.45 -22.69 7.98
CA TRP A 885 -32.18 -21.61 8.92
C TRP A 885 -31.90 -20.28 8.22
N TYR A 886 -31.06 -20.27 7.17
CA TYR A 886 -30.62 -19.04 6.52
C TYR A 886 -31.81 -18.29 5.91
N PHE A 887 -32.68 -19.02 5.21
CA PHE A 887 -33.88 -18.47 4.58
C PHE A 887 -35.10 -18.40 5.51
N ASN A 888 -34.91 -18.69 6.81
CA ASN A 888 -35.98 -18.70 7.83
C ASN A 888 -37.16 -19.64 7.47
N ARG A 889 -36.87 -20.76 6.80
CA ARG A 889 -37.89 -21.79 6.50
C ARG A 889 -38.28 -22.55 7.76
N ASN A 890 -37.33 -22.83 8.65
CA ASN A 890 -37.54 -23.54 9.91
C ASN A 890 -36.59 -23.04 11.02
N ILE A 891 -36.98 -23.25 12.29
CA ILE A 891 -36.04 -23.17 13.42
C ILE A 891 -35.22 -24.46 13.44
N VAL A 892 -33.89 -24.34 13.45
CA VAL A 892 -32.99 -25.49 13.29
C VAL A 892 -32.11 -25.63 14.54
N LYS A 893 -32.43 -26.63 15.37
CA LYS A 893 -31.70 -26.99 16.59
C LYS A 893 -31.41 -28.50 16.61
N GLN A 894 -30.62 -28.96 15.65
CA GLN A 894 -30.31 -30.38 15.47
C GLN A 894 -29.15 -30.78 16.38
N ILE A 895 -29.40 -31.70 17.31
CA ILE A 895 -28.39 -32.28 18.19
C ILE A 895 -28.57 -33.80 18.13
N ASP A 896 -27.49 -34.48 17.78
CA ASP A 896 -27.45 -35.92 17.56
C ASP A 896 -27.30 -36.71 18.87
N CYS A 897 -27.61 -38.00 18.84
CA CYS A 897 -27.44 -38.92 19.97
C CYS A 897 -25.94 -39.21 20.24
N PRO A 898 -25.54 -39.71 21.43
CA PRO A 898 -24.14 -40.09 21.71
C PRO A 898 -23.51 -41.06 20.69
N TYR A 899 -22.24 -40.87 20.34
CA TYR A 899 -21.49 -41.82 19.49
C TYR A 899 -21.52 -43.24 20.09
N PRO A 900 -21.63 -44.31 19.28
CA PRO A 900 -21.68 -44.38 17.81
C PRO A 900 -23.10 -44.51 17.23
N CYS A 901 -24.05 -43.67 17.64
CA CYS A 901 -25.45 -43.91 17.25
C CYS A 901 -25.79 -43.55 15.79
N ASN A 902 -25.06 -42.62 15.15
CA ASN A 902 -25.44 -42.11 13.83
C ASN A 902 -24.73 -42.85 12.70
N PRO A 903 -25.44 -43.72 11.94
CA PRO A 903 -24.84 -44.54 10.90
C PRO A 903 -24.48 -43.75 9.64
N THR A 904 -24.98 -42.53 9.49
CA THR A 904 -24.72 -41.66 8.33
C THR A 904 -23.42 -40.86 8.46
N CYS A 905 -22.73 -40.98 9.61
CA CYS A 905 -21.50 -40.25 9.86
C CYS A 905 -20.36 -40.65 8.93
N TYR A 906 -19.78 -39.65 8.28
CA TYR A 906 -18.47 -39.74 7.64
C TYR A 906 -17.38 -39.58 8.72
N ASN A 907 -17.00 -40.67 9.35
CA ASN A 907 -15.97 -40.68 10.39
C ASN A 907 -14.57 -40.76 9.76
N MET A 908 -13.65 -39.91 10.22
CA MET A 908 -12.25 -39.96 9.82
C MET A 908 -11.56 -41.18 10.44
N ASP A 909 -10.61 -41.74 9.70
CA ASP A 909 -9.75 -42.82 10.16
C ASP A 909 -8.30 -42.44 9.91
N PHE A 910 -7.53 -42.31 10.99
CA PHE A 910 -6.10 -42.00 10.95
C PHE A 910 -5.23 -43.19 11.38
N SER A 911 -5.83 -44.36 11.65
CA SER A 911 -5.17 -45.52 12.27
C SER A 911 -4.14 -46.23 11.41
#